data_AF-F8J7B7-F1
#
_entry.id   AF-F8J7B7-F1
#
_cell.length_a   1.000
_cell.length_b   1.000
_cell.length_c   1.000
_cell.angle_alpha   90.00
_cell.angle_beta   90.00
_cell.angle_gamma   90.00
#
_symmetry.space_group_name_H-M   'P 1'
#
loop_
_entity.id
_entity.type
_entity.pdbx_description
1 polymer ?
#
loop_
_entity_poly.entity_id
_entity_poly.type
_entity_poly.pdbx_seq_one_letter_code
_entity_poly.pdbx_strand_id
1 'polypeptide(L)'
;MFPQFRLRRIAPAIILAAVAISATASPSVARAKDGFSACDAEAGLAVLASPISPWKGMPLRIIFTAEKPLDGVLSLTSPDGKVAVTSKERHGGPPYFWYADVQSPSAGTWTATLTREGASAECATVKREFAVAKTAGAPPRATSKSVWPIRGAWTRETENLYSAWIEKLFDDPIDAQPSWPALHEVLRDPTRNMLFNSMGLGEDSKKLIMKPDCADLPYFLRAYFAFKTGLPFGYSKCTRGGGGKAPRCPQWFNIQKEDSPQDEAKQKPIQSASNSLFGVFDSASVSESAQRSSSRPQALLPGFGYYIRTVVANAVHSGSGRTAAADNNTDYYPVPLTAETLRPGTIYADPYGHVLVLVKRVAQTNDSAGVFLAVDGQPDGTVARKRFWRGNFLFAQDPSLGSPGFKRFRPIVADNNGTLRRLTNAEITKDPDYGDFSLEQSKLGVEDFYDRMDDVMSPEPLDPGRAMKETITALEEQVKTRVTSVENGRKYQNGGGADVAIPSGPSIFETTGAWEDFATPSRDLRLLIAIDVVRGFPDRVARRADRYAMPKGESVSDVKSALDQTLTTEIASRKFSYTRSDGSQWTLTLKDVLDRSKGLEMAYNVNDCVEVRWGADPKSEEASTCKRHASSAQRAKMEDYRPWFHERKRPVRQ
;
A
#
# COMPACT_ATOMS: atom_id res chain seq x y z
N MET A 1 19.11 98.59 -33.23
CA MET A 1 18.53 98.91 -31.91
C MET A 1 19.07 97.87 -30.93
N PHE A 2 20.04 98.22 -30.08
CA PHE A 2 20.58 97.37 -29.00
C PHE A 2 19.52 97.27 -27.87
N PRO A 3 19.51 96.23 -26.99
CA PRO A 3 20.69 95.76 -26.27
C PRO A 3 20.84 94.25 -25.96
N GLN A 4 22.05 93.96 -25.49
CA GLN A 4 22.56 92.77 -24.80
C GLN A 4 21.68 92.33 -23.61
N PHE A 5 21.79 91.08 -23.12
CA PHE A 5 22.15 90.77 -21.72
C PHE A 5 22.16 89.24 -21.44
N ARG A 6 23.37 88.78 -21.07
CA ARG A 6 23.76 87.74 -20.08
C ARG A 6 23.27 86.28 -20.20
N LEU A 7 24.26 85.43 -20.54
CA LEU A 7 24.35 84.04 -20.08
C LEU A 7 24.22 83.96 -18.54
N ARG A 8 23.25 83.18 -18.06
CA ARG A 8 23.28 82.59 -16.72
C ARG A 8 23.86 81.18 -16.82
N ARG A 9 25.03 80.98 -16.20
CA ARG A 9 25.56 79.65 -15.85
C ARG A 9 24.58 79.00 -14.88
N ILE A 10 24.01 77.86 -15.26
CA ILE A 10 23.35 76.94 -14.33
C ILE A 10 24.36 75.82 -14.08
N ALA A 11 24.83 75.72 -12.83
CA ALA A 11 25.65 74.62 -12.37
C ALA A 11 24.85 73.31 -12.43
N PRO A 12 25.44 72.17 -12.82
CA PRO A 12 24.77 70.90 -12.64
C PRO A 12 24.73 70.58 -11.15
N ALA A 13 23.52 70.56 -10.58
CA ALA A 13 23.32 69.96 -9.27
C ALA A 13 23.63 68.46 -9.39
N ILE A 14 24.76 68.05 -8.81
CA ILE A 14 25.12 66.65 -8.62
C ILE A 14 24.12 66.10 -7.59
N ILE A 15 23.07 65.45 -8.08
CA ILE A 15 22.24 64.57 -7.25
C ILE A 15 23.04 63.28 -7.09
N LEU A 16 23.67 63.11 -5.92
CA LEU A 16 24.11 61.79 -5.45
C LEU A 16 22.84 60.94 -5.24
N ALA A 17 22.42 60.24 -6.29
CA ALA A 17 21.54 59.11 -6.14
C ALA A 17 22.34 58.00 -5.45
N ALA A 18 22.16 57.87 -4.14
CA ALA A 18 22.60 56.69 -3.42
C ALA A 18 21.87 55.48 -4.02
N VAL A 19 22.54 54.78 -4.93
CA VAL A 19 22.12 53.45 -5.39
C VAL A 19 22.30 52.53 -4.19
N ALA A 20 21.24 52.38 -3.40
CA ALA A 20 21.11 51.26 -2.49
C ALA A 20 21.05 50.00 -3.36
N ILE A 21 22.21 49.35 -3.54
CA ILE A 21 22.29 47.99 -4.05
C ILE A 21 21.64 47.11 -2.98
N SER A 22 20.32 47.01 -3.05
CA SER A 22 19.57 45.98 -2.36
C SER A 22 19.97 44.66 -2.98
N ALA A 23 21.01 44.05 -2.44
CA ALA A 23 21.34 42.66 -2.69
C ALA A 23 20.09 41.84 -2.31
N THR A 24 19.34 41.44 -3.33
CA THR A 24 18.23 40.50 -3.20
C THR A 24 18.83 39.16 -2.81
N ALA A 25 18.99 38.96 -1.50
CA ALA A 25 19.23 37.65 -0.94
C ALA A 25 18.01 36.78 -1.29
N SER A 26 18.14 36.01 -2.37
CA SER A 26 17.27 34.88 -2.63
C SER A 26 17.26 34.02 -1.36
N PRO A 27 16.09 33.60 -0.83
CA PRO A 27 16.09 32.67 0.27
C PRO A 27 16.73 31.38 -0.24
N SER A 28 17.99 31.19 0.13
CA SER A 28 18.69 29.94 -0.05
C SER A 28 17.86 28.91 0.72
N VAL A 29 17.23 27.99 0.00
CA VAL A 29 16.84 26.71 0.60
C VAL A 29 18.09 26.22 1.30
N ALA A 30 18.00 25.91 2.59
CA ALA A 30 19.04 25.19 3.29
C ALA A 30 19.14 23.79 2.69
N ARG A 31 19.71 23.70 1.50
CA ARG A 31 20.35 22.49 1.01
C ARG A 31 21.59 22.41 1.89
N ALA A 32 21.60 21.46 2.82
CA ALA A 32 22.81 21.11 3.53
C ALA A 32 23.93 21.03 2.48
N LYS A 33 25.10 21.59 2.78
CA LYS A 33 26.27 21.33 1.94
C LYS A 33 26.48 19.82 2.03
N ASP A 34 26.13 19.15 0.95
CA ASP A 34 26.27 17.73 0.74
C ASP A 34 27.77 17.40 0.73
N GLY A 35 28.37 17.36 1.91
CA GLY A 35 29.66 16.75 2.14
C GLY A 35 29.45 15.24 2.13
N PHE A 36 29.10 14.68 0.98
CA PHE A 36 29.10 13.24 0.79
C PHE A 36 30.56 12.79 0.85
N SER A 37 30.94 12.19 1.98
CA SER A 37 32.14 11.35 2.00
C SER A 37 31.90 10.13 1.10
N ALA A 38 32.95 9.54 0.53
CA ALA A 38 32.83 8.29 -0.23
C ALA A 38 32.11 7.18 0.58
N CYS A 39 32.25 7.22 1.91
CA CYS A 39 31.58 6.31 2.85
C CYS A 39 30.05 6.42 2.90
N ASP A 40 29.47 7.55 2.47
CA ASP A 40 28.02 7.78 2.51
C ASP A 40 27.33 7.13 1.29
N ALA A 41 27.99 7.19 0.13
CA ALA A 41 27.52 6.58 -1.11
C ALA A 41 27.56 5.04 -1.02
N GLU A 42 28.58 4.48 -0.37
CA GLU A 42 28.74 3.03 -0.20
C GLU A 42 27.63 2.39 0.65
N ALA A 43 27.12 3.11 1.65
CA ALA A 43 26.03 2.64 2.51
C ALA A 43 24.62 3.06 2.01
N GLY A 44 24.54 3.86 0.94
CA GLY A 44 23.28 4.36 0.38
C GLY A 44 22.48 5.20 1.37
N LEU A 45 23.15 6.15 2.05
CA LEU A 45 22.56 6.92 3.14
C LEU A 45 21.67 8.07 2.66
N ALA A 46 20.52 8.26 3.30
CA ALA A 46 19.68 9.44 3.11
C ALA A 46 19.15 9.99 4.44
N VAL A 47 18.86 11.28 4.47
CA VAL A 47 18.26 11.93 5.65
C VAL A 47 17.11 12.83 5.22
N LEU A 48 16.06 12.86 6.04
CA LEU A 48 14.95 13.79 5.89
C LEU A 48 14.61 14.42 7.23
N ALA A 49 14.55 15.75 7.23
CA ALA A 49 14.07 16.54 8.36
C ALA A 49 12.64 17.04 8.09
N SER A 50 11.83 17.03 9.14
CA SER A 50 10.47 17.56 9.15
C SER A 50 10.27 18.47 10.37
N PRO A 51 9.67 19.67 10.21
CA PRO A 51 9.13 20.22 8.97
C PRO A 51 10.23 20.62 7.98
N ILE A 52 9.84 20.91 6.72
CA ILE A 52 10.76 21.23 5.60
C ILE A 52 11.67 22.41 5.94
N SER A 53 11.13 23.40 6.66
CA SER A 53 11.87 24.56 7.16
C SER A 53 11.70 24.61 8.68
N PRO A 54 12.54 23.93 9.48
CA PRO A 54 12.38 23.84 10.94
C PRO A 54 12.34 25.19 11.67
N TRP A 55 11.50 25.30 12.71
CA TRP A 55 11.42 26.49 13.57
C TRP A 55 11.03 26.16 15.00
N LYS A 56 11.38 27.06 15.92
CA LYS A 56 10.95 27.02 17.32
C LYS A 56 9.43 27.09 17.40
N GLY A 57 8.79 26.00 17.84
CA GLY A 57 7.33 25.87 17.94
C GLY A 57 6.74 24.67 17.20
N MET A 58 7.56 23.90 16.48
CA MET A 58 7.18 22.61 15.91
C MET A 58 8.22 21.54 16.27
N PRO A 59 7.80 20.27 16.48
CA PRO A 59 8.74 19.18 16.66
C PRO A 59 9.68 19.02 15.47
N LEU A 60 10.99 18.96 15.76
CA LEU A 60 12.02 18.58 14.79
C LEU A 60 12.07 17.07 14.74
N ARG A 61 11.74 16.49 13.58
CA ARG A 61 11.71 15.04 13.36
C ARG A 61 12.71 14.69 12.26
N ILE A 62 13.58 13.73 12.54
CA ILE A 62 14.61 13.27 11.62
C ILE A 62 14.41 11.78 11.38
N ILE A 63 14.38 11.39 10.11
CA ILE A 63 14.58 9.99 9.72
C ILE A 63 15.87 9.90 8.94
N PHE A 64 16.64 8.86 9.23
CA PHE A 64 17.90 8.55 8.57
C PHE A 64 17.79 7.14 8.02
N THR A 65 18.13 6.94 6.75
CA THR A 65 18.04 5.64 6.08
C THR A 65 19.41 5.16 5.62
N ALA A 66 19.56 3.84 5.53
CA ALA A 66 20.72 3.16 4.98
C ALA A 66 20.26 1.97 4.14
N GLU A 67 20.82 1.81 2.95
CA GLU A 67 20.46 0.70 2.08
C GLU A 67 21.14 -0.60 2.50
N LYS A 68 22.39 -0.51 2.94
CA LYS A 68 23.15 -1.66 3.42
C LYS A 68 22.88 -1.92 4.90
N PRO A 69 22.90 -3.20 5.33
CA PRO A 69 22.82 -3.54 6.74
C PRO A 69 23.97 -2.87 7.48
N LEU A 70 23.63 -2.06 8.48
CA LEU A 70 24.59 -1.49 9.42
C LEU A 70 23.95 -1.34 10.78
N ASP A 71 24.76 -1.44 11.83
CA ASP A 71 24.36 -1.10 13.19
C ASP A 71 24.86 0.30 13.51
N GLY A 72 24.08 1.04 14.30
CA GLY A 72 24.41 2.42 14.59
C GLY A 72 23.43 3.12 15.50
N VAL A 73 23.83 4.32 15.91
CA VAL A 73 23.08 5.18 16.81
C VAL A 73 22.90 6.55 16.18
N LEU A 74 21.64 6.96 15.97
CA LEU A 74 21.29 8.31 15.56
C LEU A 74 21.22 9.21 16.80
N SER A 75 21.93 10.34 16.77
CA SER A 75 21.91 11.35 17.85
C SER A 75 21.60 12.73 17.29
N LEU A 76 20.72 13.48 17.95
CA LEU A 76 20.45 14.89 17.63
C LEU A 76 21.13 15.78 18.68
N THR A 77 22.06 16.63 18.22
CA THR A 77 22.80 17.57 19.06
C THR A 77 22.24 18.97 18.89
N SER A 78 21.91 19.62 20.01
CA SER A 78 21.37 20.98 20.06
C SER A 78 22.45 22.04 19.79
N PRO A 79 22.04 23.30 19.54
CA PRO A 79 22.98 24.40 19.25
C PRO A 79 23.96 24.72 20.38
N ASP A 80 23.69 24.28 21.63
CA ASP A 80 24.58 24.41 22.78
C ASP A 80 25.62 23.27 22.87
N GLY A 81 25.64 22.36 21.90
CA GLY A 81 26.57 21.23 21.82
C GLY A 81 26.15 19.99 22.62
N LYS A 82 24.97 19.99 23.26
CA LYS A 82 24.48 18.84 24.03
C LYS A 82 23.71 17.86 23.15
N VAL A 83 23.83 16.57 23.42
CA VAL A 83 22.97 15.56 22.79
C VAL A 83 21.59 15.63 23.43
N ALA A 84 20.57 16.01 22.65
CA ALA A 84 19.20 16.16 23.12
C ALA A 84 18.43 14.83 23.09
N VAL A 85 18.68 13.98 22.08
CA VAL A 85 18.03 12.67 21.94
C VAL A 85 18.96 11.71 21.20
N THR A 86 18.88 10.43 21.56
CA THR A 86 19.55 9.32 20.88
C THR A 86 18.54 8.23 20.53
N SER A 87 18.65 7.67 19.33
CA SER A 87 17.86 6.54 18.85
C SER A 87 18.80 5.43 18.40
N LYS A 88 18.79 4.32 19.15
CA LYS A 88 19.59 3.13 18.86
C LYS A 88 18.82 2.08 18.05
N GLU A 89 17.50 2.15 18.10
CA GLU A 89 16.65 1.17 17.45
C GLU A 89 16.77 1.31 15.93
N ARG A 90 17.26 0.25 15.29
CA ARG A 90 17.26 0.12 13.84
C ARG A 90 15.97 -0.55 13.42
N HIS A 91 15.21 0.14 12.59
CA HIS A 91 13.99 -0.38 11.98
C HIS A 91 14.25 -0.84 10.54
N GLY A 92 13.29 -1.57 9.98
CA GLY A 92 13.29 -2.04 8.60
C GLY A 92 14.14 -3.27 8.28
N GLY A 93 14.09 -3.62 6.99
CA GLY A 93 15.17 -4.22 6.20
C GLY A 93 15.48 -3.25 5.04
N PRO A 94 16.33 -3.53 4.04
CA PRO A 94 16.74 -2.53 3.05
C PRO A 94 15.54 -1.71 2.49
N PRO A 95 15.44 -0.38 2.77
CA PRO A 95 16.37 0.42 3.59
C PRO A 95 16.13 0.29 5.10
N TYR A 96 17.22 0.07 5.84
CA TYR A 96 17.25 0.22 7.29
C TYR A 96 17.05 1.69 7.65
N PHE A 97 16.46 1.98 8.80
CA PHE A 97 16.30 3.36 9.24
C PHE A 97 16.33 3.57 10.75
N TRP A 98 16.64 4.81 11.13
CA TRP A 98 16.56 5.34 12.48
C TRP A 98 15.67 6.57 12.48
N TYR A 99 14.90 6.73 13.54
CA TYR A 99 14.03 7.87 13.75
C TYR A 99 14.35 8.53 15.10
N ALA A 100 14.43 9.86 15.11
CA ALA A 100 14.57 10.64 16.32
C ALA A 100 13.81 11.96 16.20
N ASP A 101 13.24 12.43 17.30
CA ASP A 101 12.55 13.71 17.34
C ASP A 101 12.83 14.51 18.61
N VAL A 102 12.69 15.82 18.48
CA VAL A 102 12.76 16.80 19.56
C VAL A 102 11.48 17.60 19.53
N GLN A 103 10.63 17.42 20.54
CA GLN A 103 9.30 18.04 20.61
C GLN A 103 9.34 19.58 20.62
N SER A 104 10.35 20.14 21.30
CA SER A 104 10.51 21.59 21.48
C SER A 104 11.94 22.03 21.13
N PRO A 105 12.32 22.11 19.85
CA PRO A 105 13.69 22.46 19.46
C PRO A 105 13.97 23.95 19.73
N SER A 106 15.15 24.25 20.24
CA SER A 106 15.68 25.61 20.32
C SER A 106 16.09 26.11 18.94
N ALA A 107 16.05 27.43 18.73
CA ALA A 107 16.53 28.03 17.49
C ALA A 107 18.07 27.97 17.43
N GLY A 108 18.62 27.69 16.24
CA GLY A 108 20.05 27.53 16.00
C GLY A 108 20.36 26.34 15.11
N THR A 109 21.64 26.01 14.98
CA THR A 109 22.11 24.86 14.20
C THR A 109 22.02 23.58 15.02
N TRP A 110 21.25 22.63 14.53
CA TRP A 110 21.15 21.27 15.05
C TRP A 110 21.98 20.32 14.21
N THR A 111 22.59 19.31 14.83
CA THR A 111 23.35 18.28 14.11
C THR A 111 22.74 16.92 14.35
N ALA A 112 22.30 16.23 13.29
CA ALA A 112 22.05 14.80 13.32
C ALA A 112 23.33 14.04 13.03
N THR A 113 23.71 13.12 13.91
CA THR A 113 24.89 12.27 13.75
C THR A 113 24.44 10.81 13.76
N LEU A 114 24.70 10.08 12.69
CA LEU A 114 24.64 8.62 12.69
C LEU A 114 26.05 8.09 12.97
N THR A 115 26.25 7.49 14.14
CA THR A 115 27.48 6.77 14.47
C THR A 115 27.30 5.31 14.09
N ARG A 116 28.16 4.80 13.19
CA ARG A 116 28.12 3.44 12.66
C ARG A 116 29.06 2.55 13.46
N GLU A 117 28.53 1.43 13.97
CA GLU A 117 29.34 0.44 14.66
C GLU A 117 30.12 -0.40 13.64
N GLY A 118 31.40 -0.69 13.95
CA GLY A 118 32.27 -1.52 13.08
C GLY A 118 32.76 -0.86 11.78
N ALA A 119 32.39 0.39 11.49
CA ALA A 119 32.92 1.14 10.35
C ALA A 119 34.36 1.64 10.61
N SER A 120 35.14 1.85 9.55
CA SER A 120 36.48 2.45 9.64
C SER A 120 36.41 3.84 10.29
N ALA A 121 37.49 4.30 10.91
CA ALA A 121 37.50 5.59 11.63
C ALA A 121 37.05 6.78 10.76
N GLU A 122 37.36 6.75 9.46
CA GLU A 122 36.96 7.77 8.48
C GLU A 122 35.47 7.72 8.14
N CYS A 123 34.85 6.54 8.26
CA CYS A 123 33.44 6.30 7.98
C CYS A 123 32.60 6.18 9.27
N ALA A 124 33.19 6.25 10.46
CA ALA A 124 32.49 5.93 11.71
C ALA A 124 31.31 6.86 12.02
N THR A 125 31.33 8.10 11.56
CA THR A 125 30.28 9.08 11.84
C THR A 125 29.83 9.84 10.61
N VAL A 126 28.52 9.93 10.40
CA VAL A 126 27.91 10.74 9.35
C VAL A 126 27.11 11.85 9.99
N LYS A 127 27.46 13.10 9.67
CA LYS A 127 26.86 14.30 10.26
C LYS A 127 26.04 15.06 9.22
N ARG A 128 24.89 15.58 9.64
CA ARG A 128 24.02 16.44 8.84
C ARG A 128 23.50 17.58 9.72
N GLU A 129 23.69 18.81 9.26
CA GLU A 129 23.28 20.01 9.99
C GLU A 129 21.95 20.55 9.47
N PHE A 130 21.12 21.05 10.39
CA PHE A 130 19.82 21.64 10.10
C PHE A 130 19.67 22.95 10.86
N ALA A 131 19.22 24.01 10.18
CA ALA A 131 18.91 25.27 10.83
C ALA A 131 17.47 25.24 11.36
N VAL A 132 17.30 25.51 12.66
CA VAL A 132 16.00 25.76 13.30
C VAL A 132 15.83 27.27 13.48
N ALA A 133 14.87 27.86 12.77
CA ALA A 133 14.58 29.29 12.84
C ALA A 133 13.88 29.68 14.16
N LYS A 134 13.95 30.96 14.52
CA LYS A 134 13.22 31.49 15.71
C LYS A 134 11.70 31.52 15.51
N THR A 135 11.25 31.65 14.26
CA THR A 135 9.84 31.76 13.86
C THR A 135 9.59 30.95 12.61
N ALA A 136 8.32 30.61 12.34
CA ALA A 136 7.94 29.91 11.12
C ALA A 136 8.38 30.69 9.87
N GLY A 137 8.97 29.98 8.91
CA GLY A 137 9.26 30.52 7.58
C GLY A 137 8.01 30.60 6.70
N ALA A 138 8.14 31.21 5.52
CA ALA A 138 7.05 31.21 4.55
C ALA A 138 6.80 29.78 4.03
N PRO A 139 5.55 29.27 4.07
CA PRO A 139 5.24 27.94 3.56
C PRO A 139 5.31 27.90 2.03
N PRO A 140 5.45 26.70 1.43
CA PRO A 140 5.34 26.52 -0.02
C PRO A 140 4.04 27.11 -0.56
N ARG A 141 4.12 27.77 -1.71
CA ARG A 141 2.97 28.39 -2.40
C ARG A 141 2.53 27.56 -3.59
N ALA A 142 1.26 27.68 -3.94
CA ALA A 142 0.72 27.09 -5.16
C ALA A 142 1.41 27.66 -6.41
N THR A 143 1.44 26.86 -7.48
CA THR A 143 1.95 27.27 -8.78
C THR A 143 0.87 27.12 -9.84
N SER A 144 0.92 27.91 -10.91
CA SER A 144 -0.09 27.85 -11.98
C SER A 144 0.13 26.68 -12.95
N LYS A 145 1.35 26.17 -13.06
CA LYS A 145 1.74 25.12 -14.02
C LYS A 145 1.76 23.72 -13.42
N SER A 146 1.47 23.57 -12.13
CA SER A 146 1.43 22.27 -11.46
C SER A 146 0.51 22.26 -10.24
N VAL A 147 0.02 21.07 -9.86
CA VAL A 147 -0.77 20.86 -8.63
C VAL A 147 -0.01 21.32 -7.39
N TRP A 148 1.29 21.03 -7.31
CA TRP A 148 2.20 21.52 -6.26
C TRP A 148 3.59 21.85 -6.84
N PRO A 149 4.38 22.71 -6.17
CA PRO A 149 5.74 23.02 -6.63
C PRO A 149 6.66 21.79 -6.53
N ILE A 150 7.32 21.45 -7.63
CA ILE A 150 8.38 20.45 -7.67
C ILE A 150 9.67 21.08 -7.15
N ARG A 151 10.30 20.43 -6.17
CA ARG A 151 11.52 20.86 -5.47
C ARG A 151 12.59 19.77 -5.39
N GLY A 152 12.25 18.54 -5.80
CA GLY A 152 13.16 17.40 -5.84
C GLY A 152 12.83 16.45 -6.99
N ALA A 153 13.53 15.32 -7.02
CA ALA A 153 13.35 14.25 -8.00
C ALA A 153 13.28 12.90 -7.27
N TRP A 154 12.68 11.91 -7.92
CA TRP A 154 12.78 10.53 -7.44
C TRP A 154 14.18 10.01 -7.76
N THR A 155 14.97 9.78 -6.71
CA THR A 155 16.29 9.12 -6.69
C THR A 155 16.25 7.93 -5.73
N ARG A 156 17.32 7.13 -5.68
CA ARG A 156 17.42 6.01 -4.73
C ARG A 156 17.22 6.45 -3.28
N GLU A 157 17.80 7.59 -2.89
CA GLU A 157 17.67 8.16 -1.55
C GLU A 157 16.21 8.49 -1.22
N THR A 158 15.48 9.12 -2.14
CA THR A 158 14.07 9.47 -1.92
C THR A 158 13.14 8.26 -1.91
N GLU A 159 13.46 7.21 -2.69
CA GLU A 159 12.76 5.93 -2.58
C GLU A 159 13.03 5.27 -1.23
N ASN A 160 14.26 5.34 -0.72
CA ASN A 160 14.60 4.81 0.60
C ASN A 160 13.85 5.57 1.71
N LEU A 161 13.76 6.89 1.60
CA LEU A 161 12.97 7.72 2.52
C LEU A 161 11.46 7.42 2.43
N TYR A 162 10.94 7.16 1.23
CA TYR A 162 9.53 6.76 1.05
C TYR A 162 9.24 5.41 1.73
N SER A 163 10.11 4.41 1.54
CA SER A 163 9.97 3.11 2.21
C SER A 163 10.01 3.24 3.74
N ALA A 164 10.97 3.98 4.28
CA ALA A 164 11.09 4.18 5.73
C ALA A 164 9.88 4.96 6.30
N TRP A 165 9.34 5.94 5.56
CA TRP A 165 8.11 6.64 5.93
C TRP A 165 6.89 5.71 5.95
N ILE A 166 6.73 4.83 4.94
CA ILE A 166 5.64 3.86 4.90
C ILE A 166 5.70 2.93 6.12
N GLU A 167 6.89 2.39 6.43
CA GLU A 167 7.04 1.50 7.60
C GLU A 167 6.71 2.22 8.89
N LYS A 168 7.27 3.42 9.12
CA LYS A 168 7.00 4.22 10.33
C LYS A 168 5.52 4.60 10.48
N LEU A 169 4.82 4.85 9.37
CA LEU A 169 3.42 5.25 9.36
C LEU A 169 2.49 4.13 9.86
N PHE A 170 2.79 2.89 9.48
CA PHE A 170 1.96 1.71 9.79
C PHE A 170 2.59 0.77 10.83
N ASP A 171 3.61 1.23 11.54
CA ASP A 171 4.28 0.46 12.58
C ASP A 171 3.35 0.21 13.77
N ASP A 172 3.37 -1.02 14.26
CA ASP A 172 2.55 -1.55 15.37
C ASP A 172 3.12 -2.93 15.74
N PRO A 173 2.98 -3.43 16.99
CA PRO A 173 3.40 -4.78 17.38
C PRO A 173 2.92 -5.85 16.41
N ILE A 174 3.73 -6.88 16.15
CA ILE A 174 3.46 -7.84 15.06
C ILE A 174 2.12 -8.58 15.22
N ASP A 175 1.76 -8.91 16.46
CA ASP A 175 0.53 -9.57 16.89
C ASP A 175 -0.71 -8.66 16.81
N ALA A 176 -0.52 -7.35 16.75
CA ALA A 176 -1.62 -6.42 16.51
C ALA A 176 -2.17 -6.58 15.07
N GLN A 177 -3.48 -6.45 14.93
CA GLN A 177 -4.17 -6.39 13.63
C GLN A 177 -4.85 -5.03 13.48
N PRO A 178 -4.07 -3.93 13.40
CA PRO A 178 -4.64 -2.60 13.39
C PRO A 178 -5.50 -2.38 12.14
N SER A 179 -6.60 -1.67 12.35
CA SER A 179 -7.55 -1.26 11.33
C SER A 179 -8.00 0.16 11.63
N TRP A 180 -7.93 1.03 10.64
CA TRP A 180 -8.28 2.44 10.74
C TRP A 180 -9.49 2.75 9.87
N PRO A 181 -10.49 3.51 10.35
CA PRO A 181 -11.69 3.83 9.56
C PRO A 181 -11.42 4.59 8.26
N ALA A 182 -10.25 5.23 8.14
CA ALA A 182 -9.79 5.89 6.93
C ALA A 182 -8.27 6.11 6.93
N LEU A 183 -7.65 6.22 5.75
CA LEU A 183 -6.23 6.56 5.62
C LEU A 183 -5.87 7.87 6.34
N HIS A 184 -6.74 8.88 6.26
CA HIS A 184 -6.48 10.17 6.89
C HIS A 184 -6.43 10.11 8.41
N GLU A 185 -6.99 9.10 9.07
CA GLU A 185 -6.85 8.93 10.53
C GLU A 185 -5.40 8.54 10.88
N VAL A 186 -4.76 7.69 10.07
CA VAL A 186 -3.34 7.34 10.21
C VAL A 186 -2.44 8.55 9.95
N LEU A 187 -2.74 9.32 8.90
CA LEU A 187 -1.95 10.50 8.52
C LEU A 187 -2.08 11.66 9.53
N ARG A 188 -3.20 11.73 10.26
CA ARG A 188 -3.46 12.73 11.30
C ARG A 188 -2.75 12.45 12.61
N ASP A 189 -2.28 11.23 12.84
CA ASP A 189 -1.56 10.87 14.05
C ASP A 189 -0.10 11.39 13.97
N PRO A 190 0.27 12.43 14.74
CA PRO A 190 1.61 12.99 14.68
C PRO A 190 2.70 12.04 15.21
N THR A 191 2.33 11.00 15.96
CA THR A 191 3.27 9.98 16.48
C THR A 191 3.63 8.94 15.42
N ARG A 192 2.76 8.74 14.43
CA ARG A 192 2.95 7.84 13.29
C ARG A 192 3.51 8.57 12.09
N ASN A 193 2.93 9.72 11.76
CA ASN A 193 3.27 10.47 10.57
C ASN A 193 4.39 11.47 10.84
N MET A 194 5.64 11.09 10.56
CA MET A 194 6.78 12.01 10.68
C MET A 194 6.68 13.24 9.74
N LEU A 195 5.83 13.20 8.72
CA LEU A 195 5.57 14.33 7.83
C LEU A 195 4.39 15.19 8.31
N PHE A 196 3.79 14.89 9.46
CA PHE A 196 2.67 15.65 10.00
C PHE A 196 2.99 17.16 10.05
N ASN A 197 2.18 17.98 9.41
CA ASN A 197 2.35 19.44 9.30
C ASN A 197 3.75 19.88 8.80
N SER A 198 4.41 19.08 7.95
CA SER A 198 5.77 19.37 7.45
C SER A 198 5.90 20.67 6.66
N MET A 199 4.81 21.21 6.11
CA MET A 199 4.79 22.49 5.40
C MET A 199 4.39 23.66 6.30
N GLY A 200 3.95 23.41 7.53
CA GLY A 200 3.46 24.45 8.44
C GLY A 200 2.11 25.06 8.05
N LEU A 201 1.30 24.36 7.24
CA LEU A 201 0.00 24.85 6.76
C LEU A 201 -1.18 24.32 7.59
N GLY A 202 -0.92 23.49 8.60
CA GLY A 202 -1.95 22.70 9.29
C GLY A 202 -2.57 21.65 8.36
N GLU A 203 -1.84 21.21 7.34
CA GLU A 203 -2.36 20.36 6.26
C GLU A 203 -2.86 19.00 6.72
N ASP A 204 -2.35 18.52 7.86
CA ASP A 204 -2.72 17.22 8.44
C ASP A 204 -3.61 17.37 9.68
N SER A 205 -3.97 18.59 10.11
CA SER A 205 -4.67 18.78 11.39
C SER A 205 -6.19 18.90 11.29
N LYS A 206 -6.77 19.12 10.09
CA LYS A 206 -8.20 18.97 9.72
C LYS A 206 -8.41 19.38 8.24
N LYS A 207 -9.47 18.86 7.58
CA LYS A 207 -9.98 19.18 6.20
C LYS A 207 -9.51 18.31 5.03
N LEU A 208 -8.38 17.62 5.12
CA LEU A 208 -7.99 16.64 4.11
C LEU A 208 -8.67 15.29 4.43
N ILE A 209 -9.52 14.81 3.51
CA ILE A 209 -10.20 13.52 3.62
C ILE A 209 -9.59 12.59 2.59
N MET A 210 -9.11 11.44 3.04
CA MET A 210 -8.54 10.39 2.20
C MET A 210 -9.18 9.06 2.61
N LYS A 211 -10.01 8.50 1.75
CA LYS A 211 -10.70 7.21 1.92
C LYS A 211 -10.46 6.36 0.67
N PRO A 212 -9.23 5.91 0.45
CA PRO A 212 -8.91 5.10 -0.72
C PRO A 212 -9.51 3.70 -0.61
N ASP A 213 -9.94 3.13 -1.73
CA ASP A 213 -10.07 1.67 -1.84
C ASP A 213 -8.67 1.01 -2.00
N CYS A 214 -8.64 -0.31 -2.23
CA CYS A 214 -7.38 -1.03 -2.38
C CYS A 214 -6.52 -0.53 -3.55
N ALA A 215 -7.13 -0.11 -4.66
CA ALA A 215 -6.43 0.36 -5.85
C ALA A 215 -5.99 1.81 -5.75
N ASP A 216 -6.75 2.65 -5.03
CA ASP A 216 -6.40 4.04 -4.73
C ASP A 216 -5.23 4.15 -3.74
N LEU A 217 -5.16 3.24 -2.76
CA LEU A 217 -4.28 3.37 -1.60
C LEU A 217 -2.79 3.57 -1.96
N PRO A 218 -2.18 2.81 -2.88
CA PRO A 218 -0.80 3.05 -3.28
C PRO A 218 -0.59 4.44 -3.90
N TYR A 219 -1.52 4.90 -4.74
CA TYR A 219 -1.44 6.22 -5.36
C TYR A 219 -1.62 7.34 -4.33
N PHE A 220 -2.52 7.16 -3.35
CA PHE A 220 -2.74 8.14 -2.30
C PHE A 220 -1.51 8.31 -1.40
N LEU A 221 -0.89 7.20 -1.00
CA LEU A 221 0.34 7.20 -0.22
C LEU A 221 1.49 7.85 -0.99
N ARG A 222 1.68 7.47 -2.26
CA ARG A 222 2.73 8.02 -3.13
C ARG A 222 2.54 9.51 -3.39
N ALA A 223 1.32 9.95 -3.70
CA ALA A 223 0.97 11.35 -3.91
C ALA A 223 1.10 12.18 -2.64
N TYR A 224 0.69 11.65 -1.48
CA TYR A 224 0.88 12.31 -0.19
C TYR A 224 2.36 12.56 0.07
N PHE A 225 3.20 11.52 -0.02
CA PHE A 225 4.64 11.68 0.18
C PHE A 225 5.23 12.69 -0.82
N ALA A 226 4.91 12.56 -2.11
CA ALA A 226 5.39 13.46 -3.16
C ALA A 226 4.97 14.91 -2.96
N PHE A 227 3.73 15.15 -2.53
CA PHE A 227 3.23 16.49 -2.19
C PHE A 227 4.03 17.12 -1.04
N LYS A 228 4.28 16.33 0.00
CA LYS A 228 4.94 16.78 1.24
C LYS A 228 6.43 17.02 1.03
N THR A 229 7.07 16.28 0.13
CA THR A 229 8.52 16.41 -0.17
C THR A 229 8.80 17.20 -1.46
N GLY A 230 7.78 17.54 -2.25
CA GLY A 230 7.91 18.30 -3.49
C GLY A 230 8.44 17.47 -4.67
N LEU A 231 8.04 16.20 -4.78
CA LEU A 231 8.44 15.29 -5.84
C LEU A 231 7.42 15.25 -7.00
N PRO A 232 7.85 14.83 -8.22
CA PRO A 232 6.94 14.57 -9.32
C PRO A 232 5.92 13.46 -9.01
N PHE A 233 4.73 13.53 -9.59
CA PHE A 233 3.70 12.50 -9.49
C PHE A 233 2.87 12.42 -10.77
N GLY A 234 2.36 11.23 -11.08
CA GLY A 234 1.48 11.00 -12.21
C GLY A 234 0.79 9.64 -12.13
N TYR A 235 -0.18 9.44 -13.02
CA TYR A 235 -1.06 8.29 -13.05
C TYR A 235 -1.59 8.07 -14.47
N SER A 236 -2.02 6.85 -14.75
CA SER A 236 -2.64 6.46 -16.01
C SER A 236 -4.13 6.18 -15.83
N LYS A 237 -4.93 6.63 -16.81
CA LYS A 237 -6.27 6.07 -17.04
C LYS A 237 -6.09 4.76 -17.79
N CYS A 238 -6.54 3.67 -17.19
CA CYS A 238 -6.41 2.33 -17.76
C CYS A 238 -7.79 1.73 -18.05
N THR A 239 -7.85 0.73 -18.91
CA THR A 239 -9.03 -0.12 -19.05
C THR A 239 -9.09 -1.10 -17.87
N ARG A 240 -10.29 -1.60 -17.53
CA ARG A 240 -10.44 -2.63 -16.48
C ARG A 240 -9.97 -4.04 -16.90
N GLY A 241 -9.64 -4.21 -18.18
CA GLY A 241 -9.58 -5.53 -18.84
C GLY A 241 -10.99 -6.07 -19.13
N GLY A 242 -11.09 -7.26 -19.70
CA GLY A 242 -12.36 -7.92 -20.05
C GLY A 242 -12.32 -8.58 -21.44
N GLY A 243 -13.28 -9.45 -21.74
CA GLY A 243 -13.35 -10.18 -23.01
C GLY A 243 -12.07 -10.95 -23.35
N GLY A 244 -11.41 -11.54 -22.34
CA GLY A 244 -10.15 -12.27 -22.50
C GLY A 244 -8.89 -11.40 -22.67
N LYS A 245 -8.99 -10.07 -22.49
CA LYS A 245 -7.87 -9.13 -22.68
C LYS A 245 -7.46 -8.47 -21.36
N ALA A 246 -6.15 -8.43 -21.12
CA ALA A 246 -5.56 -7.70 -20.00
C ALA A 246 -5.87 -6.19 -20.05
N PRO A 247 -5.90 -5.52 -18.88
CA PRO A 247 -5.87 -4.07 -18.76
C PRO A 247 -4.77 -3.40 -19.59
N ARG A 248 -5.07 -2.24 -20.17
CA ARG A 248 -4.10 -1.38 -20.89
C ARG A 248 -4.26 0.07 -20.46
N CYS A 249 -3.20 0.85 -20.52
CA CYS A 249 -3.20 2.25 -20.12
C CYS A 249 -2.96 3.19 -21.31
N PRO A 250 -4.02 3.59 -22.05
CA PRO A 250 -3.87 4.42 -23.25
C PRO A 250 -3.48 5.87 -22.96
N GLN A 251 -3.70 6.34 -21.74
CA GLN A 251 -3.50 7.74 -21.36
C GLN A 251 -2.67 7.83 -20.09
N TRP A 252 -1.82 8.86 -20.04
CA TRP A 252 -1.02 9.18 -18.88
C TRP A 252 -1.07 10.67 -18.59
N PHE A 253 -1.28 10.98 -17.32
CA PHE A 253 -1.41 12.32 -16.77
C PHE A 253 -0.43 12.49 -15.61
N ASN A 254 -0.14 13.73 -15.28
CA ASN A 254 0.76 14.06 -14.18
C ASN A 254 0.38 15.39 -13.55
N ILE A 255 1.12 15.78 -12.51
CA ILE A 255 0.83 17.02 -11.78
C ILE A 255 1.04 18.30 -12.59
N GLN A 256 1.67 18.25 -13.77
CA GLN A 256 1.78 19.39 -14.70
C GLN A 256 0.74 19.31 -15.84
N LYS A 257 0.36 18.09 -16.23
CA LYS A 257 -0.65 17.79 -17.25
C LYS A 257 -1.80 17.03 -16.61
N GLU A 258 -2.71 17.79 -16.00
CA GLU A 258 -3.91 17.26 -15.37
C GLU A 258 -4.94 16.82 -16.42
N ASP A 259 -5.74 15.83 -16.06
CA ASP A 259 -6.90 15.38 -16.84
C ASP A 259 -8.00 16.45 -16.76
N SER A 260 -8.15 17.24 -17.83
CA SER A 260 -9.14 18.31 -17.90
C SER A 260 -10.42 17.83 -18.60
N PRO A 261 -11.61 18.12 -18.06
CA PRO A 261 -12.89 17.82 -18.72
C PRO A 261 -13.03 18.44 -20.14
N GLN A 262 -12.26 19.49 -20.45
CA GLN A 262 -12.23 20.10 -21.78
C GLN A 262 -11.53 19.22 -22.84
N ASP A 263 -10.64 18.31 -22.41
CA ASP A 263 -9.95 17.37 -23.30
C ASP A 263 -10.82 16.14 -23.61
N GLU A 264 -11.80 15.82 -22.76
CA GLU A 264 -12.78 14.75 -22.99
C GLU A 264 -13.76 15.13 -24.13
N ALA A 265 -14.14 16.40 -24.28
CA ALA A 265 -14.99 16.88 -25.38
C ALA A 265 -14.35 16.78 -26.78
N LYS A 266 -13.02 16.58 -26.85
CA LYS A 266 -12.29 16.35 -28.11
C LYS A 266 -12.05 14.87 -28.41
N GLN A 267 -12.38 13.98 -27.47
CA GLN A 267 -12.18 12.54 -27.61
C GLN A 267 -13.51 11.90 -28.01
N LYS A 268 -13.56 11.30 -29.19
CA LYS A 268 -14.76 10.54 -29.62
C LYS A 268 -15.06 9.45 -28.57
N PRO A 269 -16.32 9.26 -28.18
CA PRO A 269 -16.69 8.15 -27.30
C PRO A 269 -16.24 6.83 -27.91
N ILE A 270 -15.57 5.99 -27.12
CA ILE A 270 -15.34 4.60 -27.48
C ILE A 270 -16.71 3.92 -27.48
N GLN A 271 -17.27 3.70 -28.68
CA GLN A 271 -18.53 3.00 -28.86
C GLN A 271 -18.38 1.54 -28.38
N SER A 272 -18.97 1.22 -27.22
CA SER A 272 -19.39 -0.14 -26.93
C SER A 272 -20.63 -0.41 -27.79
N ALA A 273 -20.44 -1.06 -28.94
CA ALA A 273 -21.55 -1.53 -29.76
C ALA A 273 -22.21 -2.75 -29.10
N SER A 274 -23.23 -2.51 -28.27
CA SER A 274 -24.25 -3.51 -27.96
C SER A 274 -25.50 -3.18 -28.77
N ASN A 275 -25.64 -3.83 -29.92
CA ASN A 275 -26.91 -3.89 -30.63
C ASN A 275 -27.89 -4.72 -29.79
N SER A 276 -28.90 -4.09 -29.21
CA SER A 276 -30.11 -4.78 -28.78
C SER A 276 -31.32 -4.09 -29.39
N LEU A 277 -32.04 -4.87 -30.19
CA LEU A 277 -33.15 -4.48 -31.03
C LEU A 277 -34.45 -4.98 -30.40
N PHE A 278 -34.79 -4.53 -29.18
CA PHE A 278 -36.15 -4.63 -28.63
C PHE A 278 -36.38 -3.50 -27.63
N GLY A 279 -37.35 -2.64 -27.93
CA GLY A 279 -37.65 -1.43 -27.18
C GLY A 279 -38.81 -1.58 -26.19
N VAL A 280 -39.00 -0.45 -25.49
CA VAL A 280 -40.21 0.03 -24.82
C VAL A 280 -40.51 -0.61 -23.48
N PHE A 281 -40.10 0.03 -22.37
CA PHE A 281 -40.99 0.60 -21.34
C PHE A 281 -40.19 1.38 -20.28
N ASP A 282 -40.69 2.58 -20.03
CA ASP A 282 -40.53 3.53 -18.92
C ASP A 282 -39.25 4.35 -18.69
N SER A 283 -39.42 5.61 -19.09
CA SER A 283 -38.80 6.84 -18.64
C SER A 283 -38.86 7.06 -17.13
N ALA A 284 -37.69 7.09 -16.49
CA ALA A 284 -37.41 8.05 -15.45
C ALA A 284 -36.29 8.96 -15.96
N SER A 285 -36.67 10.12 -16.50
CA SER A 285 -35.77 11.22 -16.79
C SER A 285 -35.14 11.69 -15.49
N VAL A 286 -34.01 11.08 -15.12
CA VAL A 286 -33.05 11.72 -14.23
C VAL A 286 -32.62 12.95 -14.99
N SER A 287 -33.02 14.12 -14.49
CA SER A 287 -32.46 15.37 -14.93
C SER A 287 -30.94 15.25 -14.82
N GLU A 288 -30.28 15.23 -15.97
CA GLU A 288 -28.87 15.55 -16.10
C GLU A 288 -28.69 16.99 -15.59
N SER A 289 -28.59 17.13 -14.27
CA SER A 289 -27.85 18.24 -13.71
C SER A 289 -26.42 18.01 -14.17
N ALA A 290 -26.05 18.64 -15.27
CA ALA A 290 -24.67 18.80 -15.68
C ALA A 290 -23.89 19.31 -14.45
N GLN A 291 -23.22 18.39 -13.75
CA GLN A 291 -22.26 18.74 -12.73
C GLN A 291 -21.18 19.52 -13.48
N ARG A 292 -21.25 20.85 -13.38
CA ARG A 292 -20.13 21.73 -13.73
C ARG A 292 -18.93 21.16 -12.97
N SER A 293 -18.04 20.48 -13.67
CA SER A 293 -16.76 20.04 -13.12
C SER A 293 -16.07 21.28 -12.57
N SER A 294 -16.08 21.45 -11.25
CA SER A 294 -15.42 22.60 -10.64
C SER A 294 -13.94 22.51 -10.96
N SER A 295 -13.34 23.61 -11.44
CA SER A 295 -11.90 23.67 -11.65
C SER A 295 -11.17 23.45 -10.32
N ARG A 296 -9.98 22.84 -10.37
CA ARG A 296 -9.16 22.62 -9.17
C ARG A 296 -8.95 23.95 -8.43
N PRO A 297 -9.16 23.99 -7.10
CA PRO A 297 -8.87 25.18 -6.31
C PRO A 297 -7.43 25.67 -6.47
N GLN A 298 -7.25 27.00 -6.55
CA GLN A 298 -5.91 27.60 -6.74
C GLN A 298 -5.02 27.52 -5.50
N ALA A 299 -5.62 27.45 -4.30
CA ALA A 299 -4.86 27.31 -3.06
C ALA A 299 -4.23 25.91 -2.95
N LEU A 300 -3.00 25.82 -2.44
CA LEU A 300 -2.19 24.60 -2.46
C LEU A 300 -2.90 23.40 -1.80
N LEU A 301 -3.35 23.56 -0.55
CA LEU A 301 -3.96 22.47 0.20
C LEU A 301 -5.36 22.07 -0.33
N PRO A 302 -6.30 23.00 -0.57
CA PRO A 302 -7.57 22.67 -1.23
C PRO A 302 -7.37 22.06 -2.63
N GLY A 303 -6.38 22.54 -3.38
CA GLY A 303 -6.02 22.04 -4.71
C GLY A 303 -5.52 20.60 -4.67
N PHE A 304 -4.59 20.28 -3.76
CA PHE A 304 -4.14 18.91 -3.52
C PHE A 304 -5.29 18.00 -3.05
N GLY A 305 -6.10 18.48 -2.11
CA GLY A 305 -7.25 17.75 -1.61
C GLY A 305 -8.30 17.44 -2.67
N TYR A 306 -8.51 18.33 -3.65
CA TYR A 306 -9.34 18.09 -4.83
C TYR A 306 -8.68 17.07 -5.76
N TYR A 307 -7.39 17.27 -6.08
CA TYR A 307 -6.65 16.42 -6.99
C TYR A 307 -6.69 14.94 -6.55
N ILE A 308 -6.43 14.65 -5.28
CA ILE A 308 -6.42 13.27 -4.81
C ILE A 308 -7.82 12.63 -4.75
N ARG A 309 -8.83 13.37 -4.25
CA ARG A 309 -10.20 12.87 -4.04
C ARG A 309 -11.04 12.81 -5.31
N THR A 310 -10.68 13.56 -6.34
CA THR A 310 -11.50 13.71 -7.54
C THR A 310 -10.73 13.30 -8.78
N VAL A 311 -9.49 13.77 -8.95
CA VAL A 311 -8.74 13.51 -10.19
C VAL A 311 -8.11 12.12 -10.16
N VAL A 312 -7.37 11.79 -9.10
CA VAL A 312 -6.70 10.48 -8.98
C VAL A 312 -7.73 9.37 -8.72
N ALA A 313 -8.60 9.54 -7.72
CA ALA A 313 -9.60 8.54 -7.33
C ALA A 313 -10.57 8.13 -8.46
N ASN A 314 -10.90 9.05 -9.38
CA ASN A 314 -11.77 8.72 -10.53
C ASN A 314 -11.00 8.10 -11.71
N ALA A 315 -9.66 8.17 -11.72
CA ALA A 315 -8.84 7.71 -12.83
C ALA A 315 -8.23 6.32 -12.59
N VAL A 316 -7.84 6.02 -11.36
CA VAL A 316 -7.18 4.75 -11.02
C VAL A 316 -8.22 3.73 -10.53
N HIS A 317 -7.94 2.46 -10.76
CA HIS A 317 -8.80 1.36 -10.34
C HIS A 317 -8.02 0.05 -10.36
N SER A 318 -8.64 -1.06 -9.99
CA SER A 318 -7.97 -2.38 -9.92
C SER A 318 -7.28 -2.86 -11.21
N GLY A 319 -7.68 -2.39 -12.39
CA GLY A 319 -6.97 -2.65 -13.66
C GLY A 319 -5.60 -1.95 -13.78
N SER A 320 -5.37 -0.83 -13.08
CA SER A 320 -4.12 -0.07 -13.13
C SER A 320 -2.92 -0.88 -12.61
N GLY A 321 -3.18 -1.76 -11.63
CA GLY A 321 -2.20 -2.69 -11.07
C GLY A 321 -1.89 -3.91 -11.93
N ARG A 322 -2.80 -4.28 -12.84
CA ARG A 322 -2.82 -5.61 -13.50
C ARG A 322 -2.54 -5.55 -15.00
N THR A 323 -1.79 -4.57 -15.44
CA THR A 323 -1.34 -4.50 -16.84
C THR A 323 -0.34 -5.62 -17.14
N ALA A 324 -0.05 -5.85 -18.43
CA ALA A 324 0.93 -6.86 -18.83
C ALA A 324 2.33 -6.54 -18.27
N ALA A 325 3.08 -7.57 -17.84
CA ALA A 325 4.36 -7.41 -17.13
C ALA A 325 5.40 -6.56 -17.89
N ALA A 326 5.43 -6.70 -19.22
CA ALA A 326 6.40 -6.03 -20.09
C ALA A 326 5.92 -4.68 -20.65
N ASP A 327 4.71 -4.22 -20.31
CA ASP A 327 4.15 -2.99 -20.85
C ASP A 327 4.86 -1.74 -20.29
N ASN A 328 5.26 -0.83 -21.17
CA ASN A 328 5.94 0.42 -20.84
C ASN A 328 4.96 1.55 -20.48
N ASN A 329 3.69 1.44 -20.89
CA ASN A 329 2.70 2.51 -20.77
C ASN A 329 1.96 2.54 -19.42
N THR A 330 2.50 1.82 -18.44
CA THR A 330 1.88 1.55 -17.14
C THR A 330 2.53 2.39 -16.05
N ASP A 331 1.80 2.61 -14.94
CA ASP A 331 2.38 3.29 -13.77
C ASP A 331 3.26 2.40 -12.91
N TYR A 332 3.21 1.09 -13.13
CA TYR A 332 3.92 0.09 -12.35
C TYR A 332 4.81 -0.79 -13.23
N TYR A 333 5.95 -1.22 -12.68
CA TYR A 333 6.79 -2.26 -13.28
C TYR A 333 7.05 -3.40 -12.28
N PRO A 334 7.14 -4.65 -12.75
CA PRO A 334 7.44 -5.81 -11.90
C PRO A 334 8.91 -5.82 -11.44
N VAL A 335 9.13 -6.32 -10.23
CA VAL A 335 10.46 -6.40 -9.58
C VAL A 335 10.88 -7.84 -9.29
N PRO A 336 12.17 -8.13 -9.08
CA PRO A 336 12.62 -9.43 -8.57
C PRO A 336 11.94 -9.79 -7.25
N LEU A 337 11.85 -11.09 -6.95
CA LEU A 337 11.44 -11.57 -5.63
C LEU A 337 12.68 -11.69 -4.74
N THR A 338 13.12 -10.59 -4.14
CA THR A 338 14.30 -10.57 -3.26
C THR A 338 14.04 -9.70 -2.03
N ALA A 339 14.83 -9.89 -0.98
CA ALA A 339 14.75 -9.11 0.24
C ALA A 339 14.97 -7.60 -0.03
N GLU A 340 15.84 -7.28 -0.97
CA GLU A 340 16.27 -5.93 -1.35
C GLU A 340 15.19 -5.21 -2.17
N THR A 341 14.44 -5.97 -2.98
CA THR A 341 13.42 -5.43 -3.87
C THR A 341 12.04 -5.32 -3.20
N LEU A 342 11.71 -6.23 -2.28
CA LEU A 342 10.42 -6.26 -1.58
C LEU A 342 10.42 -5.37 -0.32
N ARG A 343 10.71 -4.08 -0.51
CA ARG A 343 10.75 -3.05 0.55
C ARG A 343 9.36 -2.45 0.82
N PRO A 344 9.13 -1.83 2.00
CA PRO A 344 7.91 -1.08 2.27
C PRO A 344 7.61 -0.07 1.15
N GLY A 345 6.34 0.08 0.78
CA GLY A 345 5.89 0.84 -0.38
C GLY A 345 5.81 0.04 -1.69
N THR A 346 6.33 -1.19 -1.72
CA THR A 346 6.14 -2.11 -2.86
C THR A 346 4.66 -2.51 -2.96
N ILE A 347 4.13 -2.50 -4.17
CA ILE A 347 2.73 -2.79 -4.47
C ILE A 347 2.60 -4.26 -4.84
N TYR A 348 1.66 -4.97 -4.24
CA TYR A 348 1.22 -6.28 -4.72
C TYR A 348 -0.13 -6.12 -5.42
N ALA A 349 -0.21 -6.53 -6.68
CA ALA A 349 -1.48 -6.64 -7.39
C ALA A 349 -1.82 -8.11 -7.60
N ASP A 350 -2.95 -8.55 -7.06
CA ASP A 350 -3.45 -9.89 -7.29
C ASP A 350 -4.10 -9.98 -8.71
N PRO A 351 -4.37 -11.19 -9.24
CA PRO A 351 -4.92 -11.34 -10.58
C PRO A 351 -6.37 -10.82 -10.71
N TYR A 352 -7.09 -10.65 -9.60
CA TYR A 352 -8.52 -10.35 -9.56
C TYR A 352 -8.84 -8.89 -9.18
N GLY A 353 -7.81 -8.11 -8.87
CA GLY A 353 -7.91 -6.68 -8.66
C GLY A 353 -7.71 -6.21 -7.22
N HIS A 354 -7.44 -7.11 -6.27
CA HIS A 354 -7.05 -6.70 -4.93
C HIS A 354 -5.60 -6.21 -4.94
N VAL A 355 -5.38 -5.06 -4.32
CA VAL A 355 -4.06 -4.41 -4.29
C VAL A 355 -3.65 -4.15 -2.84
N LEU A 356 -2.42 -4.50 -2.51
CA LEU A 356 -1.83 -4.30 -1.19
C LEU A 356 -0.53 -3.51 -1.30
N VAL A 357 -0.16 -2.78 -0.25
CA VAL A 357 1.12 -2.09 -0.15
C VAL A 357 1.92 -2.71 0.99
N LEU A 358 3.11 -3.24 0.70
CA LEU A 358 4.01 -3.74 1.75
C LEU A 358 4.34 -2.60 2.72
N VAL A 359 4.27 -2.87 4.02
CA VAL A 359 4.57 -1.87 5.07
C VAL A 359 5.72 -2.25 5.96
N LYS A 360 5.99 -3.56 6.13
CA LYS A 360 7.07 -4.00 7.02
C LYS A 360 7.57 -5.37 6.59
N ARG A 361 8.87 -5.59 6.71
CA ARG A 361 9.46 -6.92 6.71
C ARG A 361 9.88 -7.25 8.14
N VAL A 362 9.35 -8.35 8.67
CA VAL A 362 9.85 -8.92 9.92
C VAL A 362 10.87 -9.98 9.55
N ALA A 363 12.10 -9.81 10.02
CA ALA A 363 13.16 -10.78 9.79
C ALA A 363 12.85 -12.10 10.50
N GLN A 364 13.28 -13.20 9.88
CA GLN A 364 13.33 -14.51 10.55
C GLN A 364 14.22 -14.43 11.79
N THR A 365 13.81 -15.12 12.84
CA THR A 365 14.60 -15.33 14.05
C THR A 365 14.84 -16.81 14.28
N ASN A 366 15.64 -17.17 15.29
CA ASN A 366 15.78 -18.56 15.71
C ASN A 366 14.45 -19.18 16.14
N ASP A 367 13.46 -18.35 16.48
CA ASP A 367 12.18 -18.76 17.08
C ASP A 367 10.96 -18.55 16.19
N SER A 368 11.08 -17.88 15.05
CA SER A 368 9.94 -17.59 14.18
C SER A 368 10.34 -17.39 12.72
N ALA A 369 9.47 -17.82 11.81
CA ALA A 369 9.61 -17.50 10.40
C ALA A 369 9.55 -15.98 10.16
N GLY A 370 10.26 -15.51 9.12
CA GLY A 370 10.10 -14.14 8.67
C GLY A 370 8.73 -13.94 8.02
N VAL A 371 8.25 -12.70 8.00
CA VAL A 371 6.95 -12.38 7.40
C VAL A 371 6.93 -10.97 6.81
N PHE A 372 6.28 -10.82 5.66
CA PHE A 372 5.91 -9.50 5.14
C PHE A 372 4.54 -9.08 5.68
N LEU A 373 4.44 -7.82 6.10
CA LEU A 373 3.19 -7.16 6.43
C LEU A 373 2.84 -6.18 5.31
N ALA A 374 1.55 -6.04 5.03
CA ALA A 374 1.02 -5.09 4.07
C ALA A 374 -0.24 -4.41 4.60
N VAL A 375 -0.67 -3.35 3.93
CA VAL A 375 -1.98 -2.73 4.15
C VAL A 375 -2.81 -2.74 2.87
N ASP A 376 -4.11 -2.82 3.03
CA ASP A 376 -5.08 -2.66 1.96
C ASP A 376 -6.17 -1.66 2.36
N GLY A 377 -6.69 -0.95 1.37
CA GLY A 377 -7.89 -0.11 1.50
C GLY A 377 -9.13 -0.92 1.18
N GLN A 378 -10.20 -0.73 1.93
CA GLN A 378 -11.51 -1.34 1.69
C GLN A 378 -12.44 -0.32 1.01
N PRO A 379 -13.49 -0.77 0.30
CA PRO A 379 -14.44 0.13 -0.35
C PRO A 379 -15.14 1.13 0.58
N ASP A 380 -15.26 0.82 1.87
CA ASP A 380 -15.80 1.73 2.91
C ASP A 380 -14.79 2.81 3.36
N GLY A 381 -13.55 2.74 2.86
CA GLY A 381 -12.42 3.61 3.18
C GLY A 381 -11.52 3.08 4.29
N THR A 382 -11.88 1.97 4.95
CA THR A 382 -11.08 1.36 6.03
C THR A 382 -9.72 0.94 5.49
N VAL A 383 -8.65 1.20 6.24
CA VAL A 383 -7.30 0.70 5.94
C VAL A 383 -6.94 -0.33 7.01
N ALA A 384 -6.57 -1.53 6.60
CA ALA A 384 -6.27 -2.62 7.53
C ALA A 384 -4.89 -3.25 7.23
N ARG A 385 -4.18 -3.66 8.29
CA ARG A 385 -2.92 -4.39 8.14
C ARG A 385 -3.17 -5.89 7.97
N LYS A 386 -2.42 -6.52 7.08
CA LYS A 386 -2.50 -7.94 6.69
C LYS A 386 -1.12 -8.58 6.71
N ARG A 387 -1.06 -9.86 7.05
CA ARG A 387 0.15 -10.69 6.89
C ARG A 387 0.21 -11.29 5.49
N PHE A 388 1.41 -11.46 4.97
CA PHE A 388 1.66 -12.25 3.77
C PHE A 388 1.37 -13.71 4.04
N TRP A 389 0.48 -14.27 3.23
CA TRP A 389 0.20 -15.69 3.12
C TRP A 389 -0.71 -15.92 1.91
N ARG A 390 -0.86 -17.18 1.47
CA ARG A 390 -1.60 -17.58 0.26
C ARG A 390 -3.02 -16.99 0.17
N GLY A 391 -3.76 -16.91 1.27
CA GLY A 391 -5.13 -16.38 1.23
C GLY A 391 -5.23 -14.86 1.06
N ASN A 392 -4.23 -14.08 1.51
CA ASN A 392 -4.25 -12.62 1.32
C ASN A 392 -3.58 -12.20 0.01
N PHE A 393 -2.58 -12.95 -0.45
CA PHE A 393 -1.77 -12.63 -1.62
C PHE A 393 -2.03 -13.68 -2.70
N LEU A 394 -3.20 -13.60 -3.34
CA LEU A 394 -3.59 -14.54 -4.38
C LEU A 394 -2.68 -14.39 -5.60
N PHE A 395 -2.22 -15.51 -6.15
CA PHE A 395 -1.36 -15.54 -7.32
C PHE A 395 -1.87 -16.56 -8.32
N ALA A 396 -2.04 -16.14 -9.57
CA ALA A 396 -2.41 -17.02 -10.68
C ALA A 396 -1.95 -16.38 -11.99
N GLN A 397 -1.30 -17.17 -12.85
CA GLN A 397 -0.94 -16.72 -14.18
C GLN A 397 -2.11 -16.93 -15.13
N ASP A 398 -2.65 -15.82 -15.62
CA ASP A 398 -3.63 -15.80 -16.71
C ASP A 398 -3.40 -14.52 -17.51
N PRO A 399 -2.89 -14.61 -18.76
CA PRO A 399 -2.64 -13.43 -19.59
C PRO A 399 -3.87 -12.54 -19.80
N SER A 400 -5.10 -13.07 -19.68
CA SER A 400 -6.32 -12.27 -19.79
C SER A 400 -6.57 -11.38 -18.56
N LEU A 401 -6.03 -11.75 -17.41
CA LEU A 401 -6.08 -10.99 -16.16
C LEU A 401 -4.90 -10.01 -16.02
N GLY A 402 -3.92 -10.12 -16.92
CA GLY A 402 -2.66 -9.40 -16.93
C GLY A 402 -1.65 -9.97 -15.93
N SER A 403 -0.70 -9.16 -15.47
CA SER A 403 0.39 -9.66 -14.61
C SER A 403 0.08 -9.43 -13.13
N PRO A 404 -0.11 -10.49 -12.32
CA PRO A 404 -0.10 -10.37 -10.87
C PRO A 404 1.33 -10.20 -10.34
N GLY A 405 1.45 -9.92 -9.05
CA GLY A 405 2.70 -9.95 -8.31
C GLY A 405 3.16 -8.60 -7.78
N PHE A 406 4.40 -8.58 -7.29
CA PHE A 406 5.05 -7.42 -6.69
C PHE A 406 5.58 -6.44 -7.74
N LYS A 407 5.34 -5.15 -7.50
CA LYS A 407 5.60 -4.06 -8.44
C LYS A 407 6.04 -2.80 -7.70
N ARG A 408 6.69 -1.89 -8.42
CA ARG A 408 7.02 -0.53 -7.96
C ARG A 408 6.47 0.52 -8.91
N PHE A 409 6.27 1.74 -8.40
CA PHE A 409 5.94 2.89 -9.24
C PHE A 409 7.04 3.15 -10.25
N ARG A 410 6.66 3.28 -11.52
CA ARG A 410 7.54 3.65 -12.61
C ARG A 410 8.12 5.04 -12.33
N PRO A 411 9.46 5.22 -12.38
CA PRO A 411 10.08 6.50 -12.08
C PRO A 411 9.58 7.60 -13.00
N ILE A 412 9.30 8.77 -12.43
CA ILE A 412 8.92 9.98 -13.17
C ILE A 412 10.08 10.95 -13.13
N VAL A 413 10.62 11.25 -14.30
CA VAL A 413 11.74 12.16 -14.51
C VAL A 413 11.28 13.37 -15.31
N ALA A 414 11.95 14.51 -15.12
CA ALA A 414 11.79 15.66 -15.99
C ALA A 414 12.76 15.56 -17.18
N ASP A 415 12.29 15.85 -18.39
CA ASP A 415 13.18 16.06 -19.53
C ASP A 415 13.89 17.43 -19.46
N ASN A 416 14.74 17.73 -20.44
CA ASN A 416 15.48 19.00 -20.51
C ASN A 416 14.57 20.24 -20.56
N ASN A 417 13.30 20.08 -20.94
CA ASN A 417 12.31 21.15 -21.00
C ASN A 417 11.46 21.23 -19.71
N GLY A 418 11.75 20.39 -18.71
CA GLY A 418 10.99 20.31 -17.46
C GLY A 418 9.67 19.56 -17.59
N THR A 419 9.42 18.91 -18.72
CA THR A 419 8.21 18.09 -18.94
C THR A 419 8.40 16.73 -18.27
N LEU A 420 7.44 16.34 -17.45
CA LEU A 420 7.48 15.04 -16.79
C LEU A 420 7.20 13.90 -17.76
N ARG A 421 7.98 12.83 -17.67
CA ARG A 421 7.77 11.55 -18.35
C ARG A 421 8.08 10.38 -17.43
N ARG A 422 7.52 9.21 -17.73
CA ARG A 422 7.91 7.94 -17.09
C ARG A 422 9.11 7.32 -17.81
N LEU A 423 9.99 6.65 -17.07
CA LEU A 423 11.04 5.79 -17.66
C LEU A 423 10.43 4.51 -18.21
N THR A 424 10.92 3.99 -19.34
CA THR A 424 10.60 2.67 -19.89
C THR A 424 11.31 1.53 -19.14
N ASN A 425 10.93 0.27 -19.36
CA ASN A 425 11.59 -0.90 -18.74
C ASN A 425 13.08 -0.97 -19.09
N ALA A 426 13.43 -0.63 -20.33
CA ALA A 426 14.81 -0.60 -20.79
C ALA A 426 15.64 0.52 -20.13
N GLU A 427 15.02 1.67 -19.86
CA GLU A 427 15.66 2.76 -19.12
C GLU A 427 15.84 2.37 -17.65
N ILE A 428 14.80 1.84 -16.98
CA ILE A 428 14.87 1.39 -15.57
C ILE A 428 15.99 0.38 -15.37
N THR A 429 16.11 -0.60 -16.26
CA THR A 429 17.15 -1.64 -16.18
C THR A 429 18.57 -1.06 -16.18
N LYS A 430 18.77 0.09 -16.83
CA LYS A 430 20.08 0.75 -16.97
C LYS A 430 20.28 1.90 -15.98
N ASP A 431 19.24 2.26 -15.24
CA ASP A 431 19.24 3.40 -14.35
C ASP A 431 19.91 3.01 -13.02
N PRO A 432 20.93 3.76 -12.55
CA PRO A 432 21.65 3.44 -11.32
C PRO A 432 20.79 3.51 -10.05
N ASP A 433 19.69 4.26 -10.05
CA ASP A 433 18.81 4.40 -8.88
C ASP A 433 17.75 3.29 -8.79
N TYR A 434 17.48 2.59 -9.89
CA TYR A 434 16.42 1.59 -9.99
C TYR A 434 16.99 0.21 -10.30
N GLY A 435 17.39 -0.05 -11.56
CA GLY A 435 18.10 -1.27 -11.97
C GLY A 435 17.36 -2.60 -11.73
N ASP A 436 16.11 -2.56 -11.31
CA ASP A 436 15.39 -3.68 -10.68
C ASP A 436 14.13 -4.09 -11.43
N PHE A 437 14.04 -3.79 -12.73
CA PHE A 437 13.00 -4.36 -13.57
C PHE A 437 13.22 -5.87 -13.75
N SER A 438 12.18 -6.67 -13.51
CA SER A 438 12.27 -8.13 -13.70
C SER A 438 10.96 -8.75 -14.17
N LEU A 439 11.09 -9.69 -15.12
CA LEU A 439 10.00 -10.55 -15.58
C LEU A 439 9.99 -11.92 -14.88
N GLU A 440 10.81 -12.13 -13.85
CA GLU A 440 10.92 -13.39 -13.09
C GLU A 440 9.53 -13.92 -12.69
N GLN A 441 8.72 -13.10 -12.04
CA GLN A 441 7.39 -13.48 -11.53
C GLN A 441 6.45 -13.99 -12.62
N SER A 442 6.56 -13.48 -13.86
CA SER A 442 5.71 -13.90 -14.99
C SER A 442 6.01 -15.31 -15.50
N LYS A 443 7.11 -15.90 -15.05
CA LYS A 443 7.58 -17.23 -15.43
C LYS A 443 7.31 -18.29 -14.35
N LEU A 444 6.82 -17.88 -13.18
CA LEU A 444 6.60 -18.78 -12.05
C LEU A 444 5.19 -19.40 -12.11
N GLY A 445 5.13 -20.70 -11.83
CA GLY A 445 3.87 -21.36 -11.47
C GLY A 445 3.35 -20.87 -10.11
N VAL A 446 2.12 -21.25 -9.76
CA VAL A 446 1.50 -20.84 -8.49
C VAL A 446 2.30 -21.36 -7.29
N GLU A 447 2.64 -22.64 -7.26
CA GLU A 447 3.43 -23.22 -6.18
C GLU A 447 4.84 -22.61 -6.10
N ASP A 448 5.52 -22.47 -7.24
CA ASP A 448 6.89 -21.90 -7.30
C ASP A 448 6.95 -20.45 -6.79
N PHE A 449 5.91 -19.64 -7.07
CA PHE A 449 5.83 -18.28 -6.54
C PHE A 449 5.80 -18.26 -5.02
N TYR A 450 4.98 -19.13 -4.40
CA TYR A 450 4.89 -19.18 -2.95
C TYR A 450 6.13 -19.81 -2.32
N ASP A 451 6.71 -20.84 -2.94
CA ASP A 451 7.99 -21.42 -2.50
C ASP A 451 9.11 -20.36 -2.51
N ARG A 452 9.16 -19.54 -3.56
CA ARG A 452 10.11 -18.42 -3.68
C ARG A 452 9.87 -17.36 -2.60
N MET A 453 8.63 -17.04 -2.30
CA MET A 453 8.28 -16.07 -1.26
C MET A 453 8.63 -16.57 0.15
N ASP A 454 8.41 -17.86 0.42
CA ASP A 454 8.82 -18.50 1.68
C ASP A 454 10.34 -18.37 1.86
N ASP A 455 11.14 -18.58 0.81
CA ASP A 455 12.61 -18.42 0.85
C ASP A 455 13.05 -16.97 1.09
N VAL A 456 12.35 -16.00 0.51
CA VAL A 456 12.68 -14.57 0.69
C VAL A 456 12.35 -14.11 2.11
N MET A 457 11.25 -14.60 2.67
CA MET A 457 10.84 -14.28 4.04
C MET A 457 11.72 -14.98 5.07
N SER A 458 12.03 -16.25 4.86
CA SER A 458 12.80 -17.11 5.76
C SER A 458 14.00 -17.72 5.03
N PRO A 459 15.13 -16.99 4.93
CA PRO A 459 16.31 -17.47 4.22
C PRO A 459 16.96 -18.69 4.89
N GLU A 460 16.91 -18.78 6.21
CA GLU A 460 17.49 -19.89 6.98
C GLU A 460 16.50 -21.06 7.12
N PRO A 461 16.98 -22.31 7.24
CA PRO A 461 16.11 -23.46 7.45
C PRO A 461 15.20 -23.31 8.67
N LEU A 462 13.92 -23.68 8.53
CA LEU A 462 12.93 -23.60 9.61
C LEU A 462 12.82 -24.92 10.38
N ASP A 463 12.52 -24.85 11.68
CA ASP A 463 12.08 -26.04 12.41
C ASP A 463 10.70 -26.49 11.85
N PRO A 464 10.58 -27.73 11.35
CA PRO A 464 9.37 -28.17 10.66
C PRO A 464 8.15 -28.24 11.60
N GLY A 465 8.34 -28.66 12.86
CA GLY A 465 7.26 -28.77 13.83
C GLY A 465 6.70 -27.41 14.26
N ARG A 466 7.58 -26.42 14.45
CA ARG A 466 7.21 -25.04 14.76
C ARG A 466 6.50 -24.38 13.59
N ALA A 467 7.06 -24.49 12.38
CA ALA A 467 6.45 -23.92 11.18
C ALA A 467 5.04 -24.50 10.91
N MET A 468 4.82 -25.78 11.22
CA MET A 468 3.49 -26.39 11.18
C MET A 468 2.53 -25.72 12.16
N LYS A 469 2.94 -25.56 13.42
CA LYS A 469 2.10 -24.92 14.45
C LYS A 469 1.75 -23.47 14.11
N GLU A 470 2.70 -22.71 13.55
CA GLU A 470 2.47 -21.35 13.07
C GLU A 470 1.46 -21.32 11.90
N THR A 471 1.57 -22.27 10.96
CA THR A 471 0.63 -22.41 9.85
C THR A 471 -0.80 -22.72 10.33
N ILE A 472 -0.95 -23.59 11.34
CA ILE A 472 -2.25 -23.87 11.96
C ILE A 472 -2.79 -22.64 12.72
N THR A 473 -1.94 -21.90 13.42
CA THR A 473 -2.33 -20.64 14.08
C THR A 473 -2.86 -19.62 13.07
N ALA A 474 -2.21 -19.48 11.92
CA ALA A 474 -2.68 -18.60 10.85
C ALA A 474 -4.08 -19.00 10.32
N LEU A 475 -4.35 -20.30 10.17
CA LEU A 475 -5.70 -20.80 9.83
C LEU A 475 -6.72 -20.45 10.95
N GLU A 476 -6.35 -20.64 12.21
CA GLU A 476 -7.22 -20.33 13.35
C GLU A 476 -7.64 -18.85 13.36
N GLU A 477 -6.71 -17.94 13.08
CA GLU A 477 -6.99 -16.51 12.96
C GLU A 477 -7.98 -16.20 11.81
N GLN A 478 -7.87 -16.90 10.69
CA GLN A 478 -8.81 -16.76 9.56
C GLN A 478 -10.21 -17.27 9.91
N VAL A 479 -10.29 -18.40 10.62
CA VAL A 479 -11.55 -18.93 11.13
C VAL A 479 -12.22 -17.94 12.09
N LYS A 480 -11.45 -17.38 13.05
CA LYS A 480 -11.95 -16.35 13.98
C LYS A 480 -12.45 -15.10 13.25
N THR A 481 -11.73 -14.64 12.22
CA THR A 481 -12.17 -13.52 11.38
C THR A 481 -13.49 -13.83 10.65
N ARG A 482 -13.65 -15.07 10.19
CA ARG A 482 -14.88 -15.52 9.54
C ARG A 482 -16.06 -15.58 10.51
N VAL A 483 -15.85 -15.91 11.79
CA VAL A 483 -16.90 -15.83 12.83
C VAL A 483 -17.53 -14.45 12.85
N THR A 484 -16.74 -13.38 12.85
CA THR A 484 -17.25 -12.01 12.79
C THR A 484 -18.03 -11.74 11.50
N SER A 485 -17.55 -12.24 10.35
CA SER A 485 -18.22 -12.02 9.06
C SER A 485 -19.58 -12.72 8.97
N VAL A 486 -19.67 -13.95 9.46
CA VAL A 486 -20.92 -14.72 9.52
C VAL A 486 -21.89 -14.10 10.54
N GLU A 487 -21.37 -13.64 11.69
CA GLU A 487 -22.16 -12.94 12.71
C GLU A 487 -22.75 -11.63 12.19
N ASN A 488 -22.01 -10.87 11.37
CA ASN A 488 -22.55 -9.67 10.73
C ASN A 488 -23.73 -9.99 9.81
N GLY A 489 -23.63 -11.07 9.03
CA GLY A 489 -24.75 -11.56 8.21
C GLY A 489 -25.95 -12.00 9.05
N ARG A 490 -25.72 -12.69 10.18
CA ARG A 490 -26.79 -13.07 11.12
C ARG A 490 -27.48 -11.84 11.72
N LYS A 491 -26.72 -10.83 12.12
CA LYS A 491 -27.25 -9.57 12.66
C LYS A 491 -28.08 -8.81 11.62
N TYR A 492 -27.62 -8.78 10.37
CA TYR A 492 -28.40 -8.21 9.26
C TYR A 492 -29.74 -8.92 9.09
N GLN A 493 -29.72 -10.26 9.04
CA GLN A 493 -30.92 -11.08 8.94
C GLN A 493 -31.90 -10.86 10.10
N ASN A 494 -31.40 -10.81 11.34
CA ASN A 494 -32.22 -10.64 12.54
C ASN A 494 -32.72 -9.20 12.72
N GLY A 495 -31.99 -8.22 12.18
CA GLY A 495 -32.36 -6.80 12.19
C GLY A 495 -33.41 -6.41 11.15
N GLY A 496 -34.00 -7.37 10.43
CA GLY A 496 -35.00 -7.11 9.40
C GLY A 496 -34.43 -6.81 8.01
N GLY A 497 -33.17 -7.22 7.74
CA GLY A 497 -32.57 -7.14 6.42
C GLY A 497 -33.39 -7.90 5.36
N ALA A 498 -33.46 -7.34 4.16
CA ALA A 498 -34.18 -7.94 3.04
C ALA A 498 -33.40 -9.12 2.45
N ASP A 499 -34.09 -9.98 1.68
CA ASP A 499 -33.44 -11.02 0.89
C ASP A 499 -32.48 -10.37 -0.12
N VAL A 500 -31.24 -10.82 -0.12
CA VAL A 500 -30.19 -10.25 -0.97
C VAL A 500 -30.06 -11.04 -2.26
N ALA A 501 -30.24 -10.40 -3.41
CA ALA A 501 -30.05 -11.05 -4.70
C ALA A 501 -28.58 -11.47 -4.90
N ILE A 502 -28.36 -12.69 -5.39
CA ILE A 502 -27.02 -13.17 -5.75
C ILE A 502 -26.57 -12.50 -7.07
N PRO A 503 -25.44 -11.78 -7.08
CA PRO A 503 -24.87 -11.22 -8.31
C PRO A 503 -24.59 -12.30 -9.36
N SER A 504 -24.50 -11.89 -10.62
CA SER A 504 -24.25 -12.81 -11.73
C SER A 504 -22.76 -12.90 -12.06
N GLY A 505 -22.30 -14.14 -12.28
CA GLY A 505 -20.96 -14.41 -12.77
C GLY A 505 -19.87 -13.99 -11.77
N PRO A 506 -18.74 -13.44 -12.27
CA PRO A 506 -17.65 -12.94 -11.45
C PRO A 506 -18.05 -11.87 -10.42
N SER A 507 -19.16 -11.17 -10.64
CA SER A 507 -19.63 -10.08 -9.77
C SER A 507 -19.95 -10.52 -8.34
N ILE A 508 -20.06 -11.83 -8.07
CA ILE A 508 -20.19 -12.31 -6.68
C ILE A 508 -18.98 -11.90 -5.82
N PHE A 509 -17.82 -11.64 -6.43
CA PHE A 509 -16.58 -11.24 -5.76
C PHE A 509 -16.29 -9.73 -5.82
N GLU A 510 -17.09 -8.95 -6.55
CA GLU A 510 -16.73 -7.59 -6.98
C GLU A 510 -17.86 -6.56 -6.86
N THR A 511 -18.99 -6.95 -6.25
CA THR A 511 -20.16 -6.08 -6.12
C THR A 511 -20.03 -5.14 -4.93
N THR A 512 -21.02 -4.25 -4.78
CA THR A 512 -21.22 -3.41 -3.59
C THR A 512 -22.58 -3.72 -2.95
N GLY A 513 -22.83 -3.11 -1.78
CA GLY A 513 -24.10 -3.21 -1.06
C GLY A 513 -24.20 -4.48 -0.20
N ALA A 514 -25.42 -4.85 0.18
CA ALA A 514 -25.68 -5.90 1.16
C ALA A 514 -25.02 -7.26 0.86
N TRP A 515 -24.82 -7.60 -0.43
CA TRP A 515 -24.08 -8.81 -0.78
C TRP A 515 -22.61 -8.70 -0.37
N GLU A 516 -21.95 -7.59 -0.69
CA GLU A 516 -20.55 -7.34 -0.30
C GLU A 516 -20.40 -7.24 1.22
N ASP A 517 -21.37 -6.61 1.89
CA ASP A 517 -21.31 -6.36 3.32
C ASP A 517 -21.51 -7.63 4.17
N PHE A 518 -22.36 -8.57 3.70
CA PHE A 518 -22.86 -9.67 4.54
C PHE A 518 -22.70 -11.08 3.96
N ALA A 519 -22.50 -11.23 2.64
CA ALA A 519 -22.07 -12.49 2.03
C ALA A 519 -20.55 -12.63 2.17
N THR A 520 -20.02 -13.84 1.96
CA THR A 520 -18.59 -14.11 2.20
C THR A 520 -17.84 -14.83 1.07
N PRO A 521 -18.17 -14.72 -0.24
CA PRO A 521 -17.55 -15.54 -1.28
C PRO A 521 -16.03 -15.36 -1.36
N SER A 522 -15.54 -14.12 -1.31
CA SER A 522 -14.10 -13.83 -1.27
C SER A 522 -13.40 -14.39 -0.03
N ARG A 523 -14.08 -14.39 1.14
CA ARG A 523 -13.51 -14.87 2.41
C ARG A 523 -13.52 -16.40 2.47
N ASP A 524 -14.59 -17.02 1.99
CA ASP A 524 -14.76 -18.47 1.97
C ASP A 524 -13.79 -19.13 0.99
N LEU A 525 -13.56 -18.52 -0.19
CA LEU A 525 -12.50 -18.97 -1.10
C LEU A 525 -11.12 -18.95 -0.44
N ARG A 526 -10.80 -17.89 0.32
CA ARG A 526 -9.53 -17.77 1.06
C ARG A 526 -9.41 -18.77 2.20
N LEU A 527 -10.51 -19.05 2.90
CA LEU A 527 -10.56 -20.08 3.93
C LEU A 527 -10.29 -21.47 3.34
N LEU A 528 -10.88 -21.76 2.17
CA LEU A 528 -10.65 -23.03 1.48
C LEU A 528 -9.17 -23.19 1.05
N ILE A 529 -8.54 -22.13 0.54
CA ILE A 529 -7.09 -22.12 0.28
C ILE A 529 -6.29 -22.35 1.56
N ALA A 530 -6.71 -21.75 2.68
CA ALA A 530 -6.09 -21.93 3.99
C ALA A 530 -6.05 -23.39 4.43
N ILE A 531 -7.20 -24.06 4.26
CA ILE A 531 -7.38 -25.46 4.59
C ILE A 531 -6.41 -26.31 3.76
N ASP A 532 -6.32 -26.06 2.45
CA ASP A 532 -5.42 -26.82 1.57
C ASP A 532 -3.95 -26.62 1.96
N VAL A 533 -3.56 -25.39 2.36
CA VAL A 533 -2.19 -25.10 2.85
C VAL A 533 -1.87 -25.88 4.12
N VAL A 534 -2.77 -25.88 5.11
CA VAL A 534 -2.57 -26.61 6.38
C VAL A 534 -2.52 -28.12 6.13
N ARG A 535 -3.42 -28.65 5.28
CA ARG A 535 -3.45 -30.08 4.93
C ARG A 535 -2.20 -30.53 4.18
N GLY A 536 -1.73 -29.73 3.24
CA GLY A 536 -0.57 -30.06 2.40
C GLY A 536 0.78 -29.70 3.03
N PHE A 537 0.82 -29.14 4.24
CA PHE A 537 2.07 -28.71 4.85
C PHE A 537 3.07 -29.86 5.09
N PRO A 538 2.67 -31.04 5.60
CA PRO A 538 3.59 -32.17 5.74
C PRO A 538 4.20 -32.62 4.40
N ASP A 539 3.40 -32.66 3.32
CA ASP A 539 3.88 -32.97 1.97
C ASP A 539 4.85 -31.90 1.45
N ARG A 540 4.61 -30.62 1.76
CA ARG A 540 5.53 -29.53 1.42
C ARG A 540 6.88 -29.71 2.12
N VAL A 541 6.90 -30.01 3.41
CA VAL A 541 8.15 -30.28 4.15
C VAL A 541 8.90 -31.44 3.52
N ALA A 542 8.18 -32.51 3.15
CA ALA A 542 8.81 -33.65 2.48
C ALA A 542 9.41 -33.28 1.11
N ARG A 543 8.68 -32.48 0.31
CA ARG A 543 9.12 -32.02 -1.01
C ARG A 543 10.32 -31.06 -0.95
N ARG A 544 10.41 -30.25 0.11
CA ARG A 544 11.43 -29.19 0.30
C ARG A 544 12.26 -29.41 1.56
N ALA A 545 12.67 -30.65 1.84
CA ALA A 545 13.33 -31.02 3.09
C ALA A 545 14.62 -30.22 3.37
N ASP A 546 15.30 -29.75 2.33
CA ASP A 546 16.49 -28.89 2.39
C ASP A 546 16.22 -27.48 2.97
N ARG A 547 14.96 -27.05 3.00
CA ARG A 547 14.52 -25.77 3.59
C ARG A 547 14.11 -25.88 5.05
N TYR A 548 14.22 -27.06 5.63
CA TYR A 548 13.88 -27.31 7.02
C TYR A 548 15.08 -27.85 7.78
N ALA A 549 15.20 -27.44 9.05
CA ALA A 549 16.17 -27.97 9.99
C ALA A 549 15.74 -29.37 10.41
N MET A 550 15.94 -30.36 9.53
CA MET A 550 15.51 -31.75 9.75
C MET A 550 16.18 -32.33 11.01
N PRO A 551 15.41 -32.95 11.93
CA PRO A 551 15.98 -33.55 13.13
C PRO A 551 17.03 -34.61 12.81
N LYS A 552 18.10 -34.65 13.61
CA LYS A 552 19.22 -35.58 13.38
C LYS A 552 18.74 -37.03 13.51
N GLY A 553 19.03 -37.84 12.49
CA GLY A 553 18.72 -39.28 12.48
C GLY A 553 17.31 -39.63 12.01
N GLU A 554 16.43 -38.64 11.76
CA GLU A 554 15.09 -38.85 11.21
C GLU A 554 15.14 -38.83 9.67
N SER A 555 14.40 -39.72 9.01
CA SER A 555 14.20 -39.64 7.57
C SER A 555 13.14 -38.58 7.22
N VAL A 556 13.11 -38.16 5.95
CA VAL A 556 12.04 -37.26 5.45
C VAL A 556 10.65 -37.84 5.69
N SER A 557 10.51 -39.17 5.56
CA SER A 557 9.25 -39.87 5.81
C SER A 557 8.86 -39.82 7.29
N ASP A 558 9.81 -39.99 8.20
CA ASP A 558 9.54 -39.98 9.64
C ASP A 558 9.08 -38.58 10.09
N VAL A 559 9.76 -37.54 9.63
CA VAL A 559 9.37 -36.15 9.89
C VAL A 559 7.98 -35.85 9.33
N LYS A 560 7.69 -36.29 8.09
CA LYS A 560 6.35 -36.14 7.51
C LYS A 560 5.28 -36.79 8.39
N SER A 561 5.50 -38.04 8.81
CA SER A 561 4.56 -38.75 9.69
C SER A 561 4.37 -38.05 11.05
N ALA A 562 5.43 -37.50 11.64
CA ALA A 562 5.34 -36.71 12.87
C ALA A 562 4.53 -35.41 12.68
N LEU A 563 4.66 -34.76 11.52
CA LEU A 563 3.88 -33.58 11.17
C LEU A 563 2.40 -33.91 10.92
N ASP A 564 2.11 -35.03 10.25
CA ASP A 564 0.74 -35.55 10.07
C ASP A 564 0.05 -35.82 11.43
N GLN A 565 0.80 -36.38 12.39
CA GLN A 565 0.32 -36.57 13.76
C GLN A 565 0.10 -35.23 14.48
N THR A 566 1.05 -34.29 14.36
CA THR A 566 0.94 -32.94 14.93
C THR A 566 -0.29 -32.21 14.38
N LEU A 567 -0.51 -32.27 13.06
CA LEU A 567 -1.69 -31.71 12.40
C LEU A 567 -2.96 -32.25 13.06
N THR A 568 -3.08 -33.58 13.14
CA THR A 568 -4.24 -34.27 13.69
C THR A 568 -4.54 -33.84 15.12
N THR A 569 -3.50 -33.73 15.97
CA THR A 569 -3.65 -33.31 17.37
C THR A 569 -4.06 -31.84 17.50
N GLU A 570 -3.38 -30.95 16.79
CA GLU A 570 -3.60 -29.50 16.90
C GLU A 570 -4.97 -29.07 16.37
N ILE A 571 -5.44 -29.61 15.24
CA ILE A 571 -6.75 -29.21 14.69
C ILE A 571 -7.92 -29.72 15.54
N ALA A 572 -7.73 -30.83 16.26
CA ALA A 572 -8.74 -31.38 17.16
C ALA A 572 -8.81 -30.65 18.51
N SER A 573 -7.70 -30.06 18.96
CA SER A 573 -7.62 -29.37 20.25
C SER A 573 -8.10 -27.91 20.19
N ARG A 574 -7.88 -27.23 19.05
CA ARG A 574 -8.23 -25.81 18.86
C ARG A 574 -9.71 -25.64 18.55
N LYS A 575 -10.39 -24.85 19.38
CA LYS A 575 -11.84 -24.63 19.35
C LYS A 575 -12.20 -23.17 19.15
N PHE A 576 -13.35 -22.95 18.53
CA PHE A 576 -14.01 -21.65 18.45
C PHE A 576 -15.52 -21.83 18.54
N SER A 577 -16.24 -20.75 18.84
CA SER A 577 -17.70 -20.77 18.91
C SER A 577 -18.30 -19.74 17.97
N TYR A 578 -19.49 -20.03 17.46
CA TYR A 578 -20.33 -19.07 16.74
C TYR A 578 -21.75 -19.10 17.30
N THR A 579 -22.49 -18.01 17.09
CA THR A 579 -23.88 -17.87 17.53
C THR A 579 -24.81 -18.50 16.48
N ARG A 580 -25.59 -19.52 16.86
CA ARG A 580 -26.63 -20.15 16.03
C ARG A 580 -27.80 -19.20 15.72
N SER A 581 -28.66 -19.61 14.80
CA SER A 581 -29.84 -18.84 14.39
C SER A 581 -30.78 -18.54 15.56
N ASP A 582 -30.87 -19.40 16.57
CA ASP A 582 -31.69 -19.20 17.77
C ASP A 582 -30.99 -18.36 18.87
N GLY A 583 -29.75 -17.92 18.65
CA GLY A 583 -28.95 -17.16 19.61
C GLY A 583 -28.09 -18.01 20.55
N SER A 584 -28.23 -19.33 20.55
CA SER A 584 -27.38 -20.22 21.35
C SER A 584 -25.96 -20.30 20.77
N GLN A 585 -24.97 -20.59 21.62
CA GLN A 585 -23.58 -20.77 21.18
C GLN A 585 -23.34 -22.22 20.72
N TRP A 586 -22.67 -22.39 19.59
CA TRP A 586 -22.22 -23.69 19.09
C TRP A 586 -20.70 -23.69 18.95
N THR A 587 -20.05 -24.77 19.38
CA THR A 587 -18.59 -24.87 19.40
C THR A 587 -18.12 -25.88 18.37
N LEU A 588 -17.16 -25.47 17.55
CA LEU A 588 -16.49 -26.30 16.55
C LEU A 588 -14.99 -26.36 16.85
N THR A 589 -14.35 -27.41 16.36
CA THR A 589 -12.89 -27.51 16.26
C THR A 589 -12.41 -27.05 14.90
N LEU A 590 -11.10 -26.80 14.74
CA LEU A 590 -10.53 -26.60 13.40
C LEU A 590 -10.65 -27.88 12.55
N LYS A 591 -10.62 -29.06 13.18
CA LYS A 591 -10.88 -30.34 12.49
C LYS A 591 -12.23 -30.33 11.79
N ASP A 592 -13.28 -29.87 12.47
CA ASP A 592 -14.63 -29.79 11.90
C ASP A 592 -14.63 -28.87 10.66
N VAL A 593 -13.94 -27.73 10.71
CA VAL A 593 -13.83 -26.80 9.57
C VAL A 593 -13.12 -27.47 8.39
N LEU A 594 -12.02 -28.18 8.64
CA LEU A 594 -11.30 -28.93 7.62
C LEU A 594 -12.22 -29.98 6.99
N ASP A 595 -12.85 -30.83 7.78
CA ASP A 595 -13.71 -31.93 7.30
C ASP A 595 -14.89 -31.41 6.47
N ARG A 596 -15.36 -30.19 6.76
CA ARG A 596 -16.47 -29.52 6.04
C ARG A 596 -16.04 -28.77 4.78
N SER A 597 -14.79 -28.87 4.33
CA SER A 597 -14.28 -28.13 3.15
C SER A 597 -15.22 -28.17 1.94
N LYS A 598 -15.77 -29.35 1.61
CA LYS A 598 -16.69 -29.50 0.48
C LYS A 598 -18.02 -28.76 0.68
N GLY A 599 -18.51 -28.66 1.91
CA GLY A 599 -19.70 -27.87 2.24
C GLY A 599 -19.42 -26.37 2.21
N LEU A 600 -18.21 -25.96 2.59
CA LEU A 600 -17.77 -24.56 2.59
C LEU A 600 -17.67 -23.94 1.19
N GLU A 601 -17.59 -24.76 0.13
CA GLU A 601 -17.63 -24.31 -1.27
C GLU A 601 -18.93 -23.57 -1.66
N MET A 602 -19.99 -23.69 -0.87
CA MET A 602 -21.29 -23.04 -1.10
C MET A 602 -21.83 -22.30 0.13
N ALA A 603 -21.00 -22.07 1.15
CA ALA A 603 -21.42 -21.58 2.46
C ALA A 603 -21.43 -20.04 2.61
N TYR A 604 -21.32 -19.32 1.49
CA TYR A 604 -21.05 -17.88 1.49
C TYR A 604 -22.30 -16.99 1.39
N ASN A 605 -23.48 -17.54 1.09
CA ASN A 605 -24.67 -16.76 0.82
C ASN A 605 -25.30 -16.22 2.11
N VAL A 606 -25.52 -14.89 2.15
CA VAL A 606 -26.14 -14.22 3.30
C VAL A 606 -27.57 -14.67 3.56
N ASN A 607 -28.29 -15.23 2.59
CA ASN A 607 -29.67 -15.69 2.80
C ASN A 607 -29.74 -17.07 3.47
N ASP A 608 -28.64 -17.80 3.57
CA ASP A 608 -28.59 -19.03 4.36
C ASP A 608 -28.46 -18.72 5.87
N CYS A 609 -29.02 -19.60 6.70
CA CYS A 609 -28.77 -19.59 8.13
C CYS A 609 -27.27 -19.82 8.44
N VAL A 610 -26.84 -19.40 9.62
CA VAL A 610 -25.43 -19.46 10.03
C VAL A 610 -24.86 -20.88 10.07
N GLU A 611 -25.69 -21.88 10.36
CA GLU A 611 -25.33 -23.29 10.42
C GLU A 611 -24.94 -23.81 9.02
N VAL A 612 -25.75 -23.51 8.00
CA VAL A 612 -25.41 -23.81 6.59
C VAL A 612 -24.16 -23.06 6.17
N ARG A 613 -24.02 -21.80 6.62
CA ARG A 613 -22.81 -21.01 6.39
C ARG A 613 -21.58 -21.55 7.13
N TRP A 614 -21.71 -22.49 8.06
CA TRP A 614 -20.59 -23.24 8.67
C TRP A 614 -20.52 -24.70 8.19
N GLY A 615 -21.25 -25.04 7.13
CA GLY A 615 -21.24 -26.36 6.52
C GLY A 615 -21.80 -27.45 7.43
N ALA A 616 -22.72 -27.12 8.33
CA ALA A 616 -23.38 -28.09 9.20
C ALA A 616 -24.06 -29.18 8.38
N ASP A 617 -23.97 -30.43 8.83
CA ASP A 617 -24.75 -31.53 8.24
C ASP A 617 -26.24 -31.22 8.43
N PRO A 618 -27.08 -31.26 7.38
CA PRO A 618 -28.51 -30.96 7.49
C PRO A 618 -29.28 -31.81 8.51
N LYS A 619 -28.74 -32.97 8.91
CA LYS A 619 -29.33 -33.89 9.90
C LYS A 619 -28.74 -33.75 11.31
N SER A 620 -27.80 -32.83 11.51
CA SER A 620 -27.14 -32.63 12.79
C SER A 620 -27.98 -31.81 13.78
N GLU A 621 -27.68 -31.96 15.07
CA GLU A 621 -28.23 -31.07 16.12
C GLU A 621 -27.85 -29.60 15.87
N GLU A 622 -26.65 -29.35 15.32
CA GLU A 622 -26.19 -28.04 14.91
C GLU A 622 -27.22 -27.36 13.99
N ALA A 623 -27.65 -28.06 12.93
CA ALA A 623 -28.57 -27.55 11.92
C ALA A 623 -30.03 -27.42 12.37
N SER A 624 -30.41 -27.96 13.54
CA SER A 624 -31.80 -27.97 14.03
C SER A 624 -32.40 -26.57 14.25
N THR A 625 -31.55 -25.56 14.45
CA THR A 625 -31.93 -24.16 14.66
C THR A 625 -32.07 -23.37 13.36
N CYS A 626 -31.63 -23.95 12.24
CA CYS A 626 -31.69 -23.34 10.93
C CYS A 626 -33.12 -23.30 10.40
N LYS A 627 -33.64 -22.08 10.18
CA LYS A 627 -35.00 -21.86 9.67
C LYS A 627 -35.03 -21.16 8.31
N ARG A 628 -33.86 -20.83 7.75
CA ARG A 628 -33.74 -20.02 6.55
C ARG A 628 -32.66 -20.58 5.63
N HIS A 629 -32.99 -20.61 4.34
CA HIS A 629 -32.09 -21.05 3.28
C HIS A 629 -32.16 -20.09 2.11
N ALA A 630 -31.06 -19.97 1.38
CA ALA A 630 -31.07 -19.37 0.07
C ALA A 630 -32.10 -20.09 -0.84
N SER A 631 -32.77 -19.31 -1.69
CA SER A 631 -33.81 -19.87 -2.58
C SER A 631 -33.25 -20.96 -3.49
N SER A 632 -34.11 -21.83 -4.01
CA SER A 632 -33.70 -22.89 -4.95
C SER A 632 -32.92 -22.33 -6.15
N ALA A 633 -33.35 -21.18 -6.68
CA ALA A 633 -32.66 -20.49 -7.78
C ALA A 633 -31.26 -20.00 -7.38
N GLN A 634 -31.10 -19.46 -6.17
CA GLN A 634 -29.79 -19.03 -5.69
C GLN A 634 -28.86 -20.23 -5.44
N ARG A 635 -29.37 -21.32 -4.87
CA ARG A 635 -28.59 -22.55 -4.66
C ARG A 635 -28.15 -23.20 -5.97
N ALA A 636 -29.02 -23.25 -6.97
CA ALA A 636 -28.65 -23.72 -8.32
C ALA A 636 -27.50 -22.88 -8.90
N LYS A 637 -27.58 -21.55 -8.79
CA LYS A 637 -26.52 -20.64 -9.23
C LYS A 637 -25.21 -20.84 -8.46
N MET A 638 -25.27 -21.13 -7.15
CA MET A 638 -24.07 -21.46 -6.38
C MET A 638 -23.47 -22.80 -6.81
N GLU A 639 -24.28 -23.78 -7.22
CA GLU A 639 -23.76 -25.04 -7.77
C GLU A 639 -23.01 -24.80 -9.09
N ASP A 640 -23.54 -23.94 -9.96
CA ASP A 640 -22.85 -23.51 -11.19
C ASP A 640 -21.50 -22.83 -10.89
N TYR A 641 -21.39 -22.16 -9.74
CA TYR A 641 -20.19 -21.41 -9.32
C TYR A 641 -19.24 -22.22 -8.44
N ARG A 642 -19.70 -23.37 -7.95
CA ARG A 642 -18.93 -24.27 -7.09
C ARG A 642 -17.56 -24.64 -7.66
N PRO A 643 -17.37 -24.87 -8.98
CA PRO A 643 -16.05 -25.15 -9.54
C PRO A 643 -15.01 -24.08 -9.20
N TRP A 644 -15.39 -22.80 -9.12
CA TRP A 644 -14.47 -21.72 -8.75
C TRP A 644 -13.94 -21.87 -7.33
N PHE A 645 -14.82 -22.31 -6.41
CA PHE A 645 -14.44 -22.61 -5.05
C PHE A 645 -13.66 -23.90 -4.97
N HIS A 646 -14.09 -24.95 -5.67
CA HIS A 646 -13.42 -26.25 -5.71
C HIS A 646 -11.96 -26.15 -6.21
N GLU A 647 -11.74 -25.43 -7.32
CA GLU A 647 -10.44 -25.22 -7.95
C GLU A 647 -9.61 -24.10 -7.29
N ARG A 648 -10.18 -23.43 -6.27
CA ARG A 648 -9.58 -22.26 -5.60
C ARG A 648 -9.26 -21.10 -6.55
N LYS A 649 -10.03 -20.97 -7.63
CA LYS A 649 -9.78 -20.02 -8.73
C LYS A 649 -11.02 -19.18 -9.01
N ARG A 650 -10.90 -17.84 -8.93
CA ARG A 650 -11.99 -16.95 -9.35
C ARG A 650 -12.12 -16.94 -10.89
N PRO A 651 -13.34 -16.76 -11.42
CA PRO A 651 -13.57 -16.68 -12.86
C PRO A 651 -12.98 -15.41 -13.45
N VAL A 652 -12.70 -15.45 -14.76
CA VAL A 652 -12.27 -14.27 -15.53
C VAL A 652 -13.44 -13.29 -15.66
N ARG A 653 -13.16 -11.98 -15.58
CA ARG A 653 -14.16 -10.93 -15.85
C ARG A 653 -14.65 -11.05 -17.29
N GLN A 654 -15.97 -11.05 -17.49
CA GLN A 654 -16.58 -11.05 -18.81
C GLN A 654 -16.37 -9.70 -19.50
#